data_AF-A0A4Q7N840-F1
#
_entry.id   AF-A0A4Q7N840-F1
#
_cell.length_a   1.000
_cell.length_b   1.000
_cell.length_c   1.000
_cell.angle_alpha   90.00
_cell.angle_beta   90.00
_cell.angle_gamma   90.00
#
_symmetry.space_group_name_H-M   'P 1'
#
loop_
_entity.id
_entity.type
_entity.pdbx_description
1 polymer ?
#
loop_
_entity_poly.entity_id
_entity_poly.type
_entity_poly.pdbx_seq_one_letter_code
_entity_poly.pdbx_strand_id
1 'polypeptide(L)'
;MKTHIQRLAAVGAAAVTGLAACGGGSSGGDGQAEGPTTNPPNILFVVMDDVGIDQMAAFGYGGATAPSMPNIGAVASAGVRFRNTWSMPECSPGRAAFFLGRYPTRTRIYQAIGPNDLANSQVSPYEVTVPKLLKRANYESAMFGKFHLAGPENNEAGNATPSVLGWDHFYGWIGGLPGSIDSTAGGIAAEKTYACGFVPGKAAGGADTGACYQADNSCTTVSRTSPLQDAAGLQCLSAGGIFVPDQSCGKAPATLNFERENAYYVSPLVIIDGGKVTEVPLSDPRSRGYRTRIETDAAIDWIKSRPSSRPWMATVSYSAAHTPWQQPPRSLVPASGNAVADGWDCNGTLTGRLIQDQMTEALDTEFGRLLVETGLARRGDDGQLQYDPKAANTVIVIVGDNGTLGSAVKLPFSGSQAKGTAYQTGVWDPLIIAGPQVAQPDREVDHMVNMVDLFQFFGEVAGIDAHAAVPRTIDSVAILPYLTHPDQPSLRTVNFTIGGYNQQADGGRNGACVINTSCTQIPVSKSVCEDNQGTWWGAGYDDPSVVPNGGAGYASCWSVNQALYKADRDQLEILPEISAAIRDDRYKLVRLNRKTYTMDTANPVNSAYVENKNTDELYRIDMAVPNPTLDRSGSAIATGSPTITAALDGEAQQAYATLKAEMDKRDQVAAYNYGYDTFNCPGDGNRDGVVDQKDLDNWTELSQLNLHEGVAQSSWYDFNHDGKTDAADRAIIQTNLGKSCKLTVAG
;
A
#
# COMPACT_ATOMS: atom_id res chain seq x y z
N MET A 1 -8.10 -42.04 42.37
CA MET A 1 -8.17 -43.17 43.34
C MET A 1 -6.92 -43.09 44.22
N LYS A 2 -7.06 -43.00 45.55
CA LYS A 2 -5.97 -43.00 46.60
C LYS A 2 -4.88 -41.89 46.45
N THR A 3 -4.91 -40.77 47.18
CA THR A 3 -4.61 -40.50 48.62
C THR A 3 -3.17 -40.75 49.09
N HIS A 4 -2.50 -39.72 49.66
CA HIS A 4 -1.77 -39.75 50.95
C HIS A 4 -1.41 -38.32 51.43
N ILE A 5 -1.86 -37.91 52.64
CA ILE A 5 -1.09 -37.69 53.91
C ILE A 5 -0.18 -36.44 53.87
N GLN A 6 -0.55 -35.29 54.47
CA GLN A 6 -0.61 -34.90 55.91
C GLN A 6 0.73 -34.78 56.67
N ARG A 7 1.09 -33.55 57.10
CA ARG A 7 1.43 -33.08 58.49
C ARG A 7 2.30 -31.80 58.43
N LEU A 8 1.89 -30.65 58.98
CA LEU A 8 1.83 -30.21 60.40
C LEU A 8 3.17 -29.71 60.97
N ALA A 9 3.30 -28.40 61.19
CA ALA A 9 3.68 -27.76 62.46
C ALA A 9 3.73 -26.22 62.32
N ALA A 10 3.43 -25.49 63.40
CA ALA A 10 3.40 -24.03 63.44
C ALA A 10 4.34 -23.46 64.52
N VAL A 11 4.79 -22.22 64.35
CA VAL A 11 5.31 -21.32 65.40
C VAL A 11 4.91 -19.88 65.03
N GLY A 12 4.59 -19.03 66.01
CA GLY A 12 4.30 -17.61 65.77
C GLY A 12 4.55 -16.72 67.01
N ALA A 13 4.54 -15.39 66.80
CA ALA A 13 4.45 -14.27 67.76
C ALA A 13 4.38 -12.97 66.91
N ALA A 14 3.42 -12.03 67.06
CA ALA A 14 3.17 -11.08 68.17
C ALA A 14 4.31 -10.05 68.36
N ALA A 15 4.13 -8.72 68.50
CA ALA A 15 2.96 -7.81 68.56
C ALA A 15 3.39 -6.39 68.02
N VAL A 16 2.63 -5.26 68.00
CA VAL A 16 2.11 -4.42 69.12
C VAL A 16 1.25 -3.24 68.56
N THR A 17 0.14 -2.90 69.26
CA THR A 17 -0.77 -1.69 69.29
C THR A 17 -0.57 -0.49 68.32
N GLY A 18 -1.58 0.25 67.82
CA GLY A 18 -3.05 0.35 68.08
C GLY A 18 -3.75 1.16 66.93
N LEU A 19 -4.91 1.84 67.05
CA LEU A 19 -5.84 2.11 68.16
C LEU A 19 -7.32 2.36 67.66
N ALA A 20 -8.09 3.33 68.18
CA ALA A 20 -9.54 3.61 67.95
C ALA A 20 -9.84 4.65 66.82
N ALA A 21 -11.06 4.87 66.27
CA ALA A 21 -12.43 4.52 66.72
C ALA A 21 -13.50 4.49 65.58
N CYS A 22 -14.64 3.82 65.86
CA CYS A 22 -16.02 4.03 65.33
C CYS A 22 -16.33 4.02 63.81
N GLY A 23 -17.13 3.03 63.35
CA GLY A 23 -17.90 3.11 62.10
C GLY A 23 -18.43 1.75 61.62
N GLY A 24 -19.73 1.49 61.75
CA GLY A 24 -20.32 0.15 61.56
C GLY A 24 -20.16 -0.49 60.17
N GLY A 25 -19.84 -1.78 60.15
CA GLY A 25 -19.93 -2.65 58.98
C GLY A 25 -21.11 -3.60 59.09
N SER A 26 -22.06 -3.50 58.14
CA SER A 26 -23.11 -4.50 57.91
C SER A 26 -22.90 -5.11 56.53
N SER A 27 -23.00 -6.44 56.46
CA SER A 27 -22.80 -7.22 55.25
C SER A 27 -23.79 -6.86 54.13
N GLY A 28 -23.27 -6.34 53.02
CA GLY A 28 -23.88 -6.43 51.70
C GLY A 28 -23.15 -7.48 50.88
N GLY A 29 -23.88 -8.29 50.10
CA GLY A 29 -23.24 -9.25 49.20
C GLY A 29 -22.73 -8.56 47.96
N ASP A 30 -21.42 -8.61 47.72
CA ASP A 30 -20.83 -8.16 46.46
C ASP A 30 -21.24 -9.11 45.33
N GLY A 31 -22.36 -8.78 44.68
CA GLY A 31 -22.59 -9.19 43.31
C GLY A 31 -21.50 -8.53 42.47
N GLN A 32 -20.50 -9.30 42.05
CA GLN A 32 -19.61 -8.88 40.98
C GLN A 32 -20.48 -8.51 39.78
N ALA A 33 -20.45 -7.23 39.40
CA ALA A 33 -21.01 -6.82 38.14
C ALA A 33 -20.16 -7.46 37.03
N GLU A 34 -20.68 -8.51 36.42
CA GLU A 34 -20.21 -8.93 35.11
C GLU A 34 -20.37 -7.73 34.17
N GLY A 35 -19.24 -7.12 33.80
CA GLY A 35 -19.22 -6.19 32.68
C GLY A 35 -19.70 -6.93 31.42
N PRO A 36 -20.22 -6.22 30.41
CA PRO A 36 -20.78 -6.89 29.24
C PRO A 36 -19.78 -7.86 28.63
N THR A 37 -20.14 -9.13 28.56
CA THR A 37 -19.38 -10.18 27.86
C THR A 37 -19.57 -10.05 26.35
N THR A 38 -19.35 -8.84 25.83
CA THR A 38 -19.36 -8.54 24.41
C THR A 38 -18.01 -8.94 23.83
N ASN A 39 -18.00 -9.94 22.95
CA ASN A 39 -16.83 -10.28 22.16
C ASN A 39 -16.29 -9.01 21.46
N PRO A 40 -14.96 -8.80 21.41
CA PRO A 40 -14.39 -7.68 20.68
C PRO A 40 -14.86 -7.72 19.22
N PRO A 41 -15.10 -6.55 18.60
CA PRO A 41 -15.71 -6.50 17.28
C PRO A 41 -14.79 -7.06 16.21
N ASN A 42 -15.38 -7.56 15.13
CA ASN A 42 -14.59 -7.94 13.95
C ASN A 42 -14.00 -6.69 13.29
N ILE A 43 -12.97 -6.86 12.47
CA ILE A 43 -12.31 -5.78 11.73
C ILE A 43 -12.40 -6.10 10.23
N LEU A 44 -13.12 -5.28 9.47
CA LEU A 44 -13.04 -5.27 8.02
C LEU A 44 -12.18 -4.07 7.60
N PHE A 45 -10.99 -4.34 7.09
CA PHE A 45 -10.05 -3.32 6.64
C PHE A 45 -10.01 -3.30 5.10
N VAL A 46 -10.50 -2.22 4.51
CA VAL A 46 -10.55 -2.01 3.07
C VAL A 46 -9.45 -1.05 2.66
N VAL A 47 -8.60 -1.48 1.74
CA VAL A 47 -7.57 -0.63 1.12
C VAL A 47 -7.95 -0.39 -0.33
N MET A 48 -7.91 0.87 -0.74
CA MET A 48 -8.09 1.32 -2.13
C MET A 48 -6.73 1.72 -2.69
N ASP A 49 -6.38 1.19 -3.86
CA ASP A 49 -5.08 1.40 -4.50
C ASP A 49 -5.17 2.60 -5.47
N ASP A 50 -4.28 3.58 -5.32
CA ASP A 50 -4.26 4.83 -6.10
C ASP A 50 -5.55 5.68 -6.05
N VAL A 51 -6.29 5.65 -4.93
CA VAL A 51 -7.48 6.48 -4.69
C VAL A 51 -7.20 7.52 -3.61
N GLY A 52 -6.64 8.65 -4.02
CA GLY A 52 -6.37 9.80 -3.16
C GLY A 52 -7.63 10.61 -2.81
N ILE A 53 -7.48 11.58 -1.91
CA ILE A 53 -8.61 12.39 -1.40
C ILE A 53 -9.34 13.17 -2.51
N ASP A 54 -8.65 13.46 -3.63
CA ASP A 54 -9.16 14.20 -4.78
C ASP A 54 -10.29 13.49 -5.53
N GLN A 55 -10.44 12.16 -5.33
CA GLN A 55 -11.52 11.35 -5.90
C GLN A 55 -12.81 11.37 -5.04
N MET A 56 -12.74 11.86 -3.81
CA MET A 56 -13.69 11.47 -2.77
C MET A 56 -14.81 12.50 -2.53
N ALA A 57 -15.93 12.33 -3.23
CA ALA A 57 -17.14 13.14 -3.05
C ALA A 57 -17.66 13.17 -1.60
N ALA A 58 -17.47 12.09 -0.84
CA ALA A 58 -17.85 12.00 0.58
C ALA A 58 -17.12 13.01 1.50
N PHE A 59 -15.99 13.57 1.03
CA PHE A 59 -15.20 14.63 1.69
C PHE A 59 -15.35 16.00 0.99
N GLY A 60 -16.23 16.12 -0.01
CA GLY A 60 -16.46 17.36 -0.76
C GLY A 60 -15.46 17.63 -1.91
N TYR A 61 -14.63 16.64 -2.28
CA TYR A 61 -13.75 16.70 -3.45
C TYR A 61 -14.35 15.86 -4.60
N GLY A 62 -13.54 15.39 -5.56
CA GLY A 62 -14.03 14.67 -6.75
C GLY A 62 -14.06 15.49 -8.05
N GLY A 63 -13.56 16.73 -8.04
CA GLY A 63 -13.49 17.61 -9.22
C GLY A 63 -14.85 17.89 -9.86
N ALA A 64 -14.90 17.93 -11.19
CA ALA A 64 -16.14 18.17 -11.94
C ALA A 64 -17.04 16.92 -12.02
N THR A 65 -16.44 15.73 -11.98
CA THR A 65 -17.12 14.42 -12.03
C THR A 65 -16.36 13.46 -11.12
N ALA A 66 -16.96 13.08 -10.01
CA ALA A 66 -16.43 12.09 -9.07
C ALA A 66 -16.90 10.67 -9.47
N PRO A 67 -16.16 9.59 -9.13
CA PRO A 67 -16.70 8.24 -9.20
C PRO A 67 -17.88 8.10 -8.23
N SER A 68 -18.95 7.47 -8.69
CA SER A 68 -20.14 7.22 -7.89
C SER A 68 -19.91 6.10 -6.87
N MET A 69 -19.61 6.46 -5.62
CA MET A 69 -19.34 5.53 -4.51
C MET A 69 -20.42 5.53 -3.40
N PRO A 70 -21.67 5.12 -3.68
CA PRO A 70 -22.76 5.15 -2.70
C PRO A 70 -22.58 4.17 -1.53
N ASN A 71 -21.89 3.05 -1.69
CA ASN A 71 -21.72 2.06 -0.62
C ASN A 71 -20.70 2.55 0.43
N ILE A 72 -19.56 3.08 -0.02
CA ILE A 72 -18.58 3.78 0.82
C ILE A 72 -19.22 5.03 1.44
N GLY A 73 -20.04 5.76 0.68
CA GLY A 73 -20.81 6.91 1.19
C GLY A 73 -21.73 6.56 2.36
N ALA A 74 -22.46 5.44 2.27
CA ALA A 74 -23.31 4.95 3.36
C ALA A 74 -22.50 4.55 4.62
N VAL A 75 -21.32 3.94 4.44
CA VAL A 75 -20.41 3.63 5.56
C VAL A 75 -19.81 4.91 6.17
N ALA A 76 -19.50 5.92 5.37
CA ALA A 76 -19.06 7.23 5.86
C ALA A 76 -20.13 7.93 6.70
N SER A 77 -21.40 7.91 6.28
CA SER A 77 -22.53 8.43 7.05
C SER A 77 -22.80 7.63 8.33
N ALA A 78 -22.48 6.33 8.36
CA ALA A 78 -22.55 5.50 9.56
C ALA A 78 -21.34 5.65 10.50
N GLY A 79 -20.34 6.46 10.13
CA GLY A 79 -19.04 6.54 10.81
C GLY A 79 -18.49 7.96 10.93
N VAL A 80 -17.17 8.06 10.87
CA VAL A 80 -16.38 9.30 10.96
C VAL A 80 -15.44 9.38 9.75
N ARG A 81 -15.39 10.56 9.12
CA ARG A 81 -14.46 10.91 8.03
C ARG A 81 -13.25 11.66 8.58
N PHE A 82 -12.04 11.15 8.37
CA PHE A 82 -10.81 11.79 8.81
C PHE A 82 -10.21 12.62 7.68
N ARG A 83 -10.58 13.90 7.63
CA ARG A 83 -10.27 14.83 6.52
C ARG A 83 -8.77 15.08 6.38
N ASN A 84 -7.99 14.99 7.45
CA ASN A 84 -6.57 15.36 7.48
C ASN A 84 -5.66 14.12 7.67
N THR A 85 -5.92 13.08 6.87
CA THR A 85 -5.15 11.83 6.91
C THR A 85 -4.04 11.84 5.88
N TRP A 86 -2.81 11.53 6.32
CA TRP A 86 -1.62 11.49 5.46
C TRP A 86 -0.98 10.12 5.36
N SER A 87 -0.41 9.84 4.19
CA SER A 87 0.22 8.58 3.81
C SER A 87 1.70 8.75 3.45
N MET A 88 2.31 7.69 2.92
CA MET A 88 3.59 7.77 2.22
C MET A 88 3.34 7.88 0.71
N PRO A 89 4.29 8.38 -0.10
CA PRO A 89 4.02 8.68 -1.51
C PRO A 89 3.72 7.48 -2.43
N GLU A 90 3.89 6.24 -1.95
CA GLU A 90 3.82 5.01 -2.75
C GLU A 90 3.26 3.82 -1.95
N CYS A 91 2.84 2.80 -2.69
CA CYS A 91 2.10 1.64 -2.21
C CYS A 91 2.78 0.94 -1.01
N SER A 92 4.00 0.43 -1.18
CA SER A 92 4.72 -0.32 -0.13
C SER A 92 5.01 0.49 1.12
N PRO A 93 5.56 1.73 1.07
CA PRO A 93 5.77 2.51 2.28
C PRO A 93 4.44 2.90 2.97
N GLY A 94 3.36 3.15 2.22
CA GLY A 94 2.03 3.41 2.79
C GLY A 94 1.46 2.18 3.52
N ARG A 95 1.52 1.02 2.87
CA ARG A 95 1.08 -0.28 3.42
C ARG A 95 1.89 -0.70 4.64
N ALA A 96 3.22 -0.54 4.59
CA ALA A 96 4.09 -0.79 5.73
C ALA A 96 3.77 0.15 6.90
N ALA A 97 3.47 1.43 6.64
CA ALA A 97 3.13 2.40 7.68
C ALA A 97 1.92 1.93 8.52
N PHE A 98 0.79 1.58 7.90
CA PHE A 98 -0.39 1.14 8.66
C PHE A 98 -0.28 -0.26 9.26
N PHE A 99 0.55 -1.16 8.71
CA PHE A 99 0.75 -2.49 9.30
C PHE A 99 1.82 -2.57 10.39
N LEU A 100 2.69 -1.57 10.53
CA LEU A 100 3.80 -1.56 11.50
C LEU A 100 3.74 -0.40 12.50
N GLY A 101 3.00 0.67 12.19
CA GLY A 101 2.97 1.89 12.99
C GLY A 101 4.27 2.68 12.95
N ARG A 102 5.06 2.53 11.89
CA ARG A 102 6.45 3.02 11.80
C ARG A 102 6.72 3.65 10.45
N TYR A 103 7.41 4.79 10.44
CA TYR A 103 7.77 5.48 9.19
C TYR A 103 8.89 4.77 8.41
N PRO A 104 9.03 5.03 7.08
CA PRO A 104 10.15 4.57 6.26
C PRO A 104 11.54 4.80 6.86
N THR A 105 11.72 5.88 7.63
CA THR A 105 12.96 6.20 8.36
C THR A 105 13.35 5.15 9.40
N ARG A 106 12.45 4.21 9.73
CA ARG A 106 12.67 3.06 10.61
C ARG A 106 12.56 1.71 9.89
N THR A 107 11.72 1.61 8.86
CA THR A 107 11.46 0.34 8.13
C THR A 107 12.39 0.12 6.93
N ARG A 108 13.03 1.18 6.40
CA ARG A 108 13.83 1.21 5.16
C ARG A 108 13.07 0.98 3.85
N ILE A 109 11.74 0.87 3.91
CA ILE A 109 10.87 0.77 2.73
C ILE A 109 10.52 2.20 2.30
N TYR A 110 11.08 2.70 1.20
CA TYR A 110 10.94 4.09 0.75
C TYR A 110 10.22 4.27 -0.60
N GLN A 111 10.20 3.23 -1.45
CA GLN A 111 9.44 3.15 -2.72
C GLN A 111 8.63 1.85 -2.77
N ALA A 112 7.77 1.71 -3.78
CA ALA A 112 7.15 0.44 -4.16
C ALA A 112 8.20 -0.68 -4.30
N ILE A 113 7.97 -1.80 -3.62
CA ILE A 113 8.88 -2.97 -3.66
C ILE A 113 8.84 -3.60 -5.05
N GLY A 114 9.99 -3.67 -5.70
CA GLY A 114 10.20 -4.30 -7.01
C GLY A 114 11.09 -5.54 -6.96
N PRO A 115 11.21 -6.29 -8.08
CA PRO A 115 11.94 -7.56 -8.14
C PRO A 115 13.46 -7.44 -7.93
N ASN A 116 14.01 -6.22 -8.01
CA ASN A 116 15.43 -5.93 -7.76
C ASN A 116 15.72 -5.48 -6.32
N ASP A 117 14.68 -5.21 -5.52
CA ASP A 117 14.83 -4.71 -4.15
C ASP A 117 15.22 -5.85 -3.21
N LEU A 118 16.19 -5.57 -2.34
CA LEU A 118 16.73 -6.52 -1.37
C LEU A 118 15.77 -6.77 -0.21
N ALA A 119 15.83 -7.95 0.42
CA ALA A 119 15.08 -8.29 1.64
C ALA A 119 15.04 -7.12 2.65
N ASN A 120 16.18 -6.50 2.93
CA ASN A 120 16.33 -5.40 3.89
C ASN A 120 15.53 -4.10 3.57
N SER A 121 14.89 -4.03 2.39
CA SER A 121 13.97 -2.98 1.92
C SER A 121 12.52 -3.48 1.76
N GLN A 122 12.21 -4.62 2.39
CA GLN A 122 10.87 -5.23 2.49
C GLN A 122 10.44 -5.26 3.97
N VAL A 123 9.25 -5.78 4.32
CA VAL A 123 8.85 -5.91 5.74
C VAL A 123 9.55 -7.09 6.41
N SER A 124 10.34 -6.80 7.44
CA SER A 124 11.12 -7.81 8.16
C SER A 124 10.27 -8.84 8.90
N PRO A 125 10.64 -10.13 8.87
CA PRO A 125 9.97 -11.19 9.63
C PRO A 125 10.01 -10.93 11.15
N TYR A 126 10.96 -10.12 11.63
CA TYR A 126 11.14 -9.77 13.04
C TYR A 126 10.27 -8.57 13.50
N GLU A 127 9.54 -7.90 12.60
CA GLU A 127 8.60 -6.85 12.99
C GLU A 127 7.28 -7.43 13.56
N VAL A 128 6.67 -6.68 14.49
CA VAL A 128 5.33 -6.94 14.99
C VAL A 128 4.33 -6.22 14.08
N THR A 129 3.74 -6.99 13.16
CA THR A 129 2.67 -6.53 12.26
C THR A 129 1.30 -6.52 12.95
N VAL A 130 0.30 -5.86 12.36
CA VAL A 130 -1.09 -5.88 12.86
C VAL A 130 -1.62 -7.31 13.09
N PRO A 131 -1.50 -8.29 12.17
CA PRO A 131 -1.88 -9.68 12.46
C PRO A 131 -1.17 -10.28 13.68
N LYS A 132 0.16 -10.07 13.82
CA LYS A 132 0.94 -10.55 14.97
C LYS A 132 0.52 -9.86 16.28
N LEU A 133 0.06 -8.60 16.22
CA LEU A 133 -0.50 -7.86 17.34
C LEU A 133 -1.87 -8.43 17.73
N LEU A 134 -2.82 -8.47 16.79
CA LEU A 134 -4.20 -8.91 16.99
C LEU A 134 -4.32 -10.37 17.43
N LYS A 135 -3.39 -11.24 17.01
CA LYS A 135 -3.30 -12.64 17.44
C LYS A 135 -3.15 -12.79 18.97
N ARG A 136 -2.61 -11.77 19.66
CA ARG A 136 -2.54 -11.73 21.14
C ARG A 136 -3.91 -11.56 21.80
N ALA A 137 -4.90 -11.01 21.08
CA ALA A 137 -6.31 -10.92 21.47
C ALA A 137 -7.17 -12.01 20.79
N ASN A 138 -6.57 -13.13 20.38
CA ASN A 138 -7.24 -14.29 19.78
C ASN A 138 -7.94 -14.02 18.42
N TYR A 139 -7.62 -12.92 17.74
CA TYR A 139 -8.10 -12.70 16.37
C TYR A 139 -7.59 -13.79 15.42
N GLU A 140 -8.34 -14.03 14.35
CA GLU A 140 -7.86 -14.70 13.13
C GLU A 140 -7.71 -13.66 12.03
N SER A 141 -6.61 -13.65 11.29
CA SER A 141 -6.32 -12.62 10.28
C SER A 141 -6.21 -13.18 8.87
N ALA A 142 -6.98 -12.61 7.93
CA ALA A 142 -6.90 -12.91 6.51
C ALA A 142 -6.65 -11.66 5.67
N MET A 143 -6.04 -11.84 4.49
CA MET A 143 -5.92 -10.80 3.47
C MET A 143 -6.32 -11.32 2.09
N PHE A 144 -7.08 -10.49 1.39
CA PHE A 144 -7.59 -10.72 0.04
C PHE A 144 -7.07 -9.59 -0.87
N GLY A 145 -6.41 -9.94 -1.96
CA GLY A 145 -5.87 -8.97 -2.94
C GLY A 145 -4.40 -8.60 -2.74
N LYS A 146 -4.07 -7.30 -2.90
CA LYS A 146 -2.69 -6.78 -3.00
C LYS A 146 -1.94 -6.87 -1.67
N PHE A 147 -0.81 -7.58 -1.65
CA PHE A 147 0.08 -7.61 -0.49
C PHE A 147 1.07 -6.44 -0.50
N HIS A 148 2.06 -6.47 -1.41
CA HIS A 148 3.08 -5.42 -1.62
C HIS A 148 3.92 -5.02 -0.40
N LEU A 149 4.00 -5.87 0.61
CA LEU A 149 4.91 -5.73 1.77
C LEU A 149 6.26 -6.46 1.56
N ALA A 150 6.34 -7.28 0.52
CA ALA A 150 7.48 -8.04 0.07
C ALA A 150 7.29 -8.44 -1.41
N GLY A 151 8.34 -8.95 -2.05
CA GLY A 151 8.24 -9.74 -3.28
C GLY A 151 8.64 -11.20 -3.01
N PRO A 152 8.32 -12.16 -3.90
CA PRO A 152 8.98 -13.45 -3.86
C PRO A 152 10.48 -13.37 -4.21
N GLU A 153 10.92 -12.29 -4.87
CA GLU A 153 12.31 -12.02 -5.20
C GLU A 153 13.09 -11.48 -3.99
N ASN A 154 14.35 -11.94 -3.85
CA ASN A 154 15.31 -11.53 -2.82
C ASN A 154 14.76 -11.59 -1.38
N ASN A 155 13.85 -12.53 -1.10
CA ASN A 155 13.23 -12.74 0.21
C ASN A 155 13.13 -14.25 0.49
N GLU A 156 13.69 -14.71 1.62
CA GLU A 156 13.72 -16.12 2.00
C GLU A 156 12.34 -16.78 2.13
N ALA A 157 11.32 -16.01 2.51
CA ALA A 157 9.97 -16.54 2.70
C ALA A 157 9.23 -16.68 1.36
N GLY A 158 9.70 -16.03 0.29
CA GLY A 158 9.08 -16.10 -1.03
C GLY A 158 7.56 -15.89 -0.99
N ASN A 159 6.82 -16.83 -1.57
CA ASN A 159 5.35 -16.82 -1.55
C ASN A 159 4.71 -17.16 -0.18
N ALA A 160 5.48 -17.54 0.84
CA ALA A 160 5.00 -17.75 2.21
C ALA A 160 5.00 -16.48 3.08
N THR A 161 5.52 -15.35 2.57
CA THR A 161 5.73 -14.13 3.35
C THR A 161 4.50 -13.64 4.14
N PRO A 162 3.25 -13.66 3.62
CA PRO A 162 2.07 -13.28 4.41
C PRO A 162 1.90 -14.09 5.70
N SER A 163 2.19 -15.40 5.69
CA SER A 163 2.14 -16.21 6.91
C SER A 163 3.28 -15.92 7.88
N VAL A 164 4.49 -15.63 7.36
CA VAL A 164 5.62 -15.16 8.18
C VAL A 164 5.33 -13.79 8.81
N LEU A 165 4.56 -12.94 8.12
CA LEU A 165 4.02 -11.68 8.64
C LEU A 165 2.72 -11.85 9.45
N GLY A 166 2.26 -13.07 9.69
CA GLY A 166 1.23 -13.40 10.68
C GLY A 166 -0.21 -13.51 10.16
N TRP A 167 -0.45 -13.43 8.84
CA TRP A 167 -1.75 -13.77 8.27
C TRP A 167 -1.99 -15.29 8.33
N ASP A 168 -3.11 -15.69 8.94
CA ASP A 168 -3.53 -17.09 9.05
C ASP A 168 -4.07 -17.62 7.70
N HIS A 169 -4.60 -16.72 6.86
CA HIS A 169 -5.08 -17.01 5.51
C HIS A 169 -4.70 -15.88 4.52
N PHE A 170 -4.38 -16.23 3.28
CA PHE A 170 -4.09 -15.26 2.21
C PHE A 170 -4.69 -15.73 0.88
N TYR A 171 -5.24 -14.79 0.10
CA TYR A 171 -5.75 -15.04 -1.25
C TYR A 171 -5.49 -13.80 -2.12
N GLY A 172 -4.42 -13.81 -2.89
CA GLY A 172 -3.98 -12.61 -3.61
C GLY A 172 -2.67 -12.81 -4.35
N TRP A 173 -1.83 -11.79 -4.45
CA TRP A 173 -0.47 -11.92 -4.98
C TRP A 173 0.50 -11.13 -4.09
N ILE A 174 1.73 -11.62 -4.01
CA ILE A 174 2.75 -11.14 -3.07
C ILE A 174 3.34 -9.82 -3.55
N GLY A 175 3.73 -9.78 -4.83
CA GLY A 175 4.20 -8.56 -5.49
C GLY A 175 3.16 -7.44 -5.50
N GLY A 176 3.56 -6.26 -5.95
CA GLY A 176 2.73 -5.06 -5.83
C GLY A 176 1.76 -4.76 -6.94
N LEU A 177 1.94 -5.40 -8.08
CA LEU A 177 1.51 -4.84 -9.35
C LEU A 177 0.78 -5.92 -10.14
N PRO A 178 -0.40 -5.64 -10.72
CA PRO A 178 -0.94 -6.49 -11.76
C PRO A 178 0.00 -6.52 -12.97
N GLY A 179 -0.04 -7.60 -13.76
CA GLY A 179 0.65 -7.64 -15.04
C GLY A 179 0.11 -6.61 -16.03
N SER A 180 0.86 -6.35 -17.10
CA SER A 180 0.39 -5.47 -18.18
C SER A 180 -0.81 -6.07 -18.93
N ILE A 181 -1.48 -5.24 -19.73
CA ILE A 181 -2.61 -5.68 -20.57
C ILE A 181 -2.13 -6.59 -21.71
N ASP A 182 -2.77 -7.75 -21.92
CA ASP A 182 -2.46 -8.62 -23.07
C ASP A 182 -3.08 -8.07 -24.34
N SER A 183 -2.30 -7.25 -25.04
CA SER A 183 -2.71 -6.61 -26.30
C SER A 183 -2.97 -7.58 -27.47
N THR A 184 -2.73 -8.89 -27.30
CA THR A 184 -3.11 -9.95 -28.25
C THR A 184 -4.47 -10.60 -27.96
N ALA A 185 -5.08 -10.29 -26.81
CA ALA A 185 -6.30 -10.91 -26.30
C ALA A 185 -6.25 -12.45 -26.25
N GLY A 186 -5.22 -13.02 -25.62
CA GLY A 186 -5.03 -14.46 -25.44
C GLY A 186 -4.34 -15.16 -26.60
N GLY A 187 -3.51 -14.44 -27.37
CA GLY A 187 -2.76 -14.97 -28.52
C GLY A 187 -3.53 -15.08 -29.83
N ILE A 188 -4.73 -14.48 -29.93
CA ILE A 188 -5.55 -14.52 -31.16
C ILE A 188 -5.11 -13.52 -32.24
N ALA A 189 -4.32 -12.50 -31.87
CA ALA A 189 -3.86 -11.43 -32.75
C ALA A 189 -2.38 -11.09 -32.50
N ALA A 190 -1.84 -10.18 -33.31
CA ALA A 190 -0.49 -9.65 -33.08
C ALA A 190 -0.46 -8.71 -31.87
N GLU A 191 0.73 -8.49 -31.29
CA GLU A 191 0.93 -7.49 -30.24
C GLU A 191 0.46 -6.11 -30.71
N LYS A 192 -0.03 -5.32 -29.76
CA LYS A 192 -0.61 -3.98 -29.90
C LYS A 192 -1.90 -3.92 -30.73
N THR A 193 -2.58 -5.05 -30.99
CA THR A 193 -3.87 -5.07 -31.72
C THR A 193 -5.06 -4.63 -30.87
N TYR A 194 -5.15 -5.10 -29.62
CA TYR A 194 -6.28 -4.84 -28.72
C TYR A 194 -5.83 -4.13 -27.45
N ALA A 195 -5.72 -2.80 -27.49
CA ALA A 195 -5.13 -1.98 -26.42
C ALA A 195 -5.74 -2.17 -25.01
N CYS A 196 -6.98 -2.65 -24.90
CA CYS A 196 -7.67 -2.92 -23.62
C CYS A 196 -7.67 -4.39 -23.18
N GLY A 197 -7.00 -5.29 -23.92
CA GLY A 197 -6.84 -6.70 -23.55
C GLY A 197 -7.99 -7.64 -23.93
N PHE A 198 -8.99 -7.14 -24.66
CA PHE A 198 -10.12 -7.93 -25.15
C PHE A 198 -10.52 -7.50 -26.57
N VAL A 199 -11.18 -8.39 -27.30
CA VAL A 199 -11.73 -8.06 -28.63
C VAL A 199 -12.94 -7.12 -28.46
N PRO A 200 -12.90 -5.90 -29.03
CA PRO A 200 -13.97 -4.94 -28.88
C PRO A 200 -15.20 -5.31 -29.74
N GLY A 201 -16.27 -4.53 -29.64
CA GLY A 201 -17.43 -4.67 -30.52
C GLY A 201 -17.10 -4.40 -31.99
N LYS A 202 -17.95 -4.87 -32.91
CA LYS A 202 -17.70 -4.76 -34.37
C LYS A 202 -17.52 -3.33 -34.87
N ALA A 203 -18.23 -2.38 -34.27
CA ALA A 203 -18.11 -0.95 -34.59
C ALA A 203 -16.74 -0.35 -34.22
N ALA A 204 -15.98 -1.00 -33.33
CA ALA A 204 -14.64 -0.62 -32.89
C ALA A 204 -13.55 -1.55 -33.46
N GLY A 205 -13.85 -2.27 -34.55
CA GLY A 205 -12.87 -3.10 -35.26
C GLY A 205 -12.71 -4.54 -34.74
N GLY A 206 -13.53 -4.97 -33.78
CA GLY A 206 -13.59 -6.36 -33.31
C GLY A 206 -14.81 -7.11 -33.86
N ALA A 207 -15.49 -7.88 -33.01
CA ALA A 207 -16.65 -8.69 -33.41
C ALA A 207 -17.75 -8.73 -32.33
N ASP A 208 -19.00 -8.74 -32.77
CA ASP A 208 -20.17 -8.85 -31.89
C ASP A 208 -20.57 -10.31 -31.60
N THR A 209 -19.95 -11.29 -32.25
CA THR A 209 -20.21 -12.72 -32.02
C THR A 209 -18.92 -13.53 -32.19
N GLY A 210 -18.80 -14.64 -31.46
CA GLY A 210 -17.61 -15.48 -31.51
C GLY A 210 -17.66 -16.66 -30.54
N ALA A 211 -16.58 -17.44 -30.55
CA ALA A 211 -16.41 -18.62 -29.71
C ALA A 211 -15.55 -18.29 -28.49
N CYS A 212 -16.11 -18.44 -27.29
CA CYS A 212 -15.39 -18.27 -26.03
C CYS A 212 -14.87 -19.63 -25.57
N TYR A 213 -13.55 -19.83 -25.61
CA TYR A 213 -12.90 -21.05 -25.17
C TYR A 213 -12.37 -20.92 -23.74
N GLN A 214 -12.50 -21.99 -22.96
CA GLN A 214 -11.92 -22.12 -21.62
C GLN A 214 -10.64 -22.97 -21.68
N ALA A 215 -9.83 -22.92 -20.61
CA ALA A 215 -8.56 -23.66 -20.54
C ALA A 215 -8.72 -25.18 -20.62
N ASP A 216 -9.88 -25.73 -20.23
CA ASP A 216 -10.23 -27.14 -20.37
C ASP A 216 -10.70 -27.54 -21.79
N ASN A 217 -10.67 -26.60 -22.74
CA ASN A 217 -11.21 -26.69 -24.10
C ASN A 217 -12.75 -26.75 -24.19
N SER A 218 -13.48 -26.54 -23.09
CA SER A 218 -14.91 -26.26 -23.19
C SER A 218 -15.12 -24.92 -23.91
N CYS A 219 -16.26 -24.78 -24.58
CA CYS A 219 -16.54 -23.60 -25.41
C CYS A 219 -18.02 -23.22 -25.37
N THR A 220 -18.29 -21.91 -25.35
CA THR A 220 -19.62 -21.33 -25.54
C THR A 220 -19.60 -20.28 -26.65
N THR A 221 -20.63 -20.22 -27.48
CA THR A 221 -20.78 -19.11 -28.43
C THR A 221 -21.33 -17.90 -27.67
N VAL A 222 -20.59 -16.79 -27.68
CA VAL A 222 -20.96 -15.52 -27.04
C VAL A 222 -21.39 -14.54 -28.12
N SER A 223 -22.47 -13.80 -27.90
CA SER A 223 -22.98 -12.79 -28.83
C SER A 223 -23.49 -11.57 -28.09
N ARG A 224 -23.02 -10.39 -28.50
CA ARG A 224 -23.54 -9.10 -28.06
C ARG A 224 -24.80 -8.79 -28.87
N THR A 225 -25.92 -8.64 -28.16
CA THR A 225 -27.24 -8.35 -28.75
C THR A 225 -27.67 -6.89 -28.58
N SER A 226 -26.92 -6.09 -27.81
CA SER A 226 -27.22 -4.67 -27.56
C SER A 226 -25.93 -3.87 -27.26
N PRO A 227 -25.83 -2.60 -27.69
CA PRO A 227 -24.78 -1.68 -27.23
C PRO A 227 -24.73 -1.47 -25.71
N LEU A 228 -25.80 -1.81 -24.99
CA LEU A 228 -25.87 -1.75 -23.52
C LEU A 228 -25.27 -2.98 -22.82
N GLN A 229 -24.81 -3.98 -23.58
CA GLN A 229 -24.01 -5.09 -23.08
C GLN A 229 -22.52 -4.82 -23.35
N ASP A 230 -21.66 -5.39 -22.51
CA ASP A 230 -20.21 -5.48 -22.76
C ASP A 230 -19.91 -6.10 -24.14
N ALA A 231 -18.77 -5.75 -24.74
CA ALA A 231 -18.25 -6.45 -25.93
C ALA A 231 -18.20 -7.97 -25.72
N ALA A 232 -18.45 -8.76 -26.77
CA ALA A 232 -18.42 -10.22 -26.67
C ALA A 232 -17.06 -10.76 -26.19
N GLY A 233 -15.96 -10.07 -26.56
CA GLY A 233 -14.63 -10.34 -26.01
C GLY A 233 -14.52 -10.11 -24.50
N LEU A 234 -15.07 -9.00 -23.99
CA LEU A 234 -15.06 -8.69 -22.56
C LEU A 234 -15.98 -9.62 -21.76
N GLN A 235 -17.13 -10.00 -22.31
CA GLN A 235 -18.02 -11.01 -21.70
C GLN A 235 -17.29 -12.35 -21.51
N CYS A 236 -16.56 -12.78 -22.55
CA CYS A 236 -15.77 -14.01 -22.48
C CYS A 236 -14.61 -13.91 -21.48
N LEU A 237 -13.86 -12.81 -21.52
CA LEU A 237 -12.73 -12.56 -20.61
C LEU A 237 -13.19 -12.48 -19.14
N SER A 238 -14.35 -11.85 -18.89
CA SER A 238 -15.01 -11.81 -17.57
C SER A 238 -15.43 -13.19 -17.08
N ALA A 239 -15.71 -14.12 -17.99
CA ALA A 239 -16.00 -15.53 -17.71
C ALA A 239 -14.73 -16.42 -17.74
N GLY A 240 -13.53 -15.81 -17.71
CA GLY A 240 -12.24 -16.49 -17.69
C GLY A 240 -11.76 -17.07 -19.02
N GLY A 241 -12.54 -16.94 -20.09
CA GLY A 241 -12.20 -17.52 -21.40
C GLY A 241 -11.32 -16.64 -22.29
N ILE A 242 -10.97 -17.17 -23.46
CA ILE A 242 -10.35 -16.44 -24.58
C ILE A 242 -11.35 -16.43 -25.74
N PHE A 243 -11.64 -15.24 -26.27
CA PHE A 243 -12.65 -15.03 -27.30
C PHE A 243 -12.08 -15.08 -28.71
N VAL A 244 -12.63 -15.94 -29.57
CA VAL A 244 -12.26 -16.03 -30.98
C VAL A 244 -13.35 -15.39 -31.84
N PRO A 245 -13.08 -14.23 -32.47
CA PRO A 245 -14.08 -13.46 -33.20
C PRO A 245 -14.63 -14.20 -34.42
N ASP A 246 -15.91 -14.00 -34.71
CA ASP A 246 -16.65 -14.51 -35.87
C ASP A 246 -16.59 -16.05 -36.07
N GLN A 247 -16.27 -16.81 -35.01
CA GLN A 247 -16.28 -18.27 -35.01
C GLN A 247 -17.40 -18.86 -34.15
N SER A 248 -17.80 -20.09 -34.50
CA SER A 248 -18.61 -20.96 -33.64
C SER A 248 -17.72 -21.95 -32.90
N CYS A 249 -18.19 -22.52 -31.79
CA CYS A 249 -17.43 -23.53 -31.06
C CYS A 249 -17.08 -24.74 -31.92
N GLY A 250 -15.80 -25.14 -31.85
CA GLY A 250 -15.23 -26.25 -32.58
C GLY A 250 -13.91 -26.67 -31.96
N LYS A 251 -12.91 -27.00 -32.78
CA LYS A 251 -11.54 -27.23 -32.30
C LYS A 251 -10.91 -25.89 -31.93
N ALA A 252 -10.46 -25.74 -30.68
CA ALA A 252 -9.73 -24.57 -30.21
C ALA A 252 -8.52 -24.25 -31.13
N PRO A 253 -8.31 -22.98 -31.51
CA PRO A 253 -7.11 -22.55 -32.22
C PRO A 253 -5.84 -22.89 -31.43
N ALA A 254 -4.79 -23.37 -32.11
CA ALA A 254 -3.51 -23.67 -31.48
C ALA A 254 -2.73 -22.43 -30.99
N THR A 255 -3.24 -21.23 -31.30
CA THR A 255 -2.68 -19.94 -30.87
C THR A 255 -3.24 -19.45 -29.54
N LEU A 256 -4.30 -20.08 -29.01
CA LEU A 256 -4.85 -19.69 -27.70
C LEU A 256 -3.82 -19.97 -26.61
N ASN A 257 -3.46 -18.93 -25.86
CA ASN A 257 -2.51 -19.04 -24.75
C ASN A 257 -3.17 -18.61 -23.44
N PHE A 258 -3.53 -19.60 -22.62
CA PHE A 258 -4.09 -19.39 -21.29
C PHE A 258 -3.03 -19.03 -20.23
N GLU A 259 -1.73 -19.12 -20.54
CA GLU A 259 -0.63 -18.73 -19.65
C GLU A 259 -0.12 -17.30 -19.90
N ARG A 260 -0.94 -16.42 -20.50
CA ARG A 260 -0.67 -14.96 -20.55
C ARG A 260 -1.45 -14.25 -19.46
N GLU A 261 -0.76 -13.41 -18.70
CA GLU A 261 -1.40 -12.41 -17.84
C GLU A 261 -2.13 -11.35 -18.68
N ASN A 262 -3.17 -10.76 -18.12
CA ASN A 262 -3.99 -9.73 -18.72
C ASN A 262 -4.57 -8.85 -17.60
N ALA A 263 -3.71 -8.07 -16.97
CA ALA A 263 -3.99 -7.10 -15.91
C ALA A 263 -5.03 -7.52 -14.86
N TYR A 264 -6.29 -7.09 -15.04
CA TYR A 264 -7.38 -7.29 -14.07
C TYR A 264 -8.24 -8.52 -14.36
N TYR A 265 -7.97 -9.28 -15.42
CA TYR A 265 -8.75 -10.48 -15.77
C TYR A 265 -7.96 -11.79 -15.77
N VAL A 266 -6.63 -11.74 -15.88
CA VAL A 266 -5.77 -12.93 -15.76
C VAL A 266 -4.50 -12.52 -15.07
N SER A 267 -4.14 -13.17 -13.96
CA SER A 267 -3.04 -12.68 -13.12
C SER A 267 -2.56 -13.72 -12.11
N PRO A 268 -1.34 -13.56 -11.55
CA PRO A 268 -0.83 -14.43 -10.51
C PRO A 268 -1.77 -14.46 -9.30
N LEU A 269 -1.95 -15.66 -8.75
CA LEU A 269 -2.72 -15.92 -7.56
C LEU A 269 -1.96 -16.91 -6.66
N VAL A 270 -1.72 -16.51 -5.43
CA VAL A 270 -1.17 -17.28 -4.33
C VAL A 270 -2.26 -17.41 -3.28
N ILE A 271 -2.54 -18.65 -2.89
CA ILE A 271 -3.44 -18.98 -1.78
C ILE A 271 -2.60 -19.57 -0.66
N ILE A 272 -2.75 -19.04 0.56
CA ILE A 272 -2.18 -19.64 1.76
C ILE A 272 -3.32 -20.01 2.70
N ASP A 273 -3.43 -21.29 3.02
CA ASP A 273 -4.44 -21.80 3.95
C ASP A 273 -3.80 -22.84 4.89
N GLY A 274 -4.00 -22.68 6.21
CA GLY A 274 -3.35 -23.54 7.21
C GLY A 274 -1.81 -23.55 7.12
N GLY A 275 -1.19 -22.49 6.61
CA GLY A 275 0.25 -22.41 6.35
C GLY A 275 0.74 -23.10 5.07
N LYS A 276 -0.15 -23.73 4.29
CA LYS A 276 0.18 -24.31 2.99
C LYS A 276 0.08 -23.25 1.89
N VAL A 277 1.21 -22.87 1.30
CA VAL A 277 1.27 -22.05 0.08
C VAL A 277 0.83 -22.86 -1.14
N THR A 278 0.01 -22.27 -1.99
CA THR A 278 -0.43 -22.80 -3.28
C THR A 278 -0.36 -21.69 -4.32
N GLU A 279 0.59 -21.78 -5.24
CA GLU A 279 0.61 -20.97 -6.46
C GLU A 279 -0.42 -21.56 -7.44
N VAL A 280 -1.29 -20.71 -7.98
CA VAL A 280 -2.39 -21.10 -8.86
C VAL A 280 -2.01 -20.71 -10.30
N PRO A 281 -1.93 -21.68 -11.24
CA PRO A 281 -1.61 -21.40 -12.64
C PRO A 281 -2.55 -20.37 -13.27
N LEU A 282 -2.08 -19.65 -14.30
CA LEU A 282 -2.90 -18.65 -14.98
C LEU A 282 -4.05 -19.29 -15.77
N SER A 283 -3.89 -20.54 -16.20
CA SER A 283 -4.95 -21.36 -16.82
C SER A 283 -6.03 -21.88 -15.86
N ASP A 284 -5.82 -21.83 -14.54
CA ASP A 284 -6.83 -22.24 -13.56
C ASP A 284 -7.98 -21.22 -13.50
N PRO A 285 -9.27 -21.64 -13.48
CA PRO A 285 -10.39 -20.72 -13.42
C PRO A 285 -10.37 -19.73 -12.24
N ARG A 286 -9.67 -20.03 -11.14
CA ARG A 286 -9.53 -19.11 -9.98
C ARG A 286 -8.63 -17.91 -10.27
N SER A 287 -7.71 -18.03 -11.23
CA SER A 287 -6.81 -16.96 -11.67
C SER A 287 -7.39 -16.10 -12.80
N ARG A 288 -8.67 -16.34 -13.19
CA ARG A 288 -9.29 -15.77 -14.39
C ARG A 288 -10.68 -15.20 -14.12
N GLY A 289 -10.94 -14.00 -14.63
CA GLY A 289 -12.12 -13.19 -14.33
C GLY A 289 -11.76 -11.89 -13.61
N TYR A 290 -12.72 -10.97 -13.47
CA TYR A 290 -12.40 -9.61 -12.98
C TYR A 290 -11.92 -9.63 -11.52
N ARG A 291 -10.69 -9.17 -11.28
CA ARG A 291 -9.94 -9.35 -10.03
C ARG A 291 -10.67 -8.81 -8.80
N THR A 292 -11.29 -7.63 -8.88
CA THR A 292 -12.08 -7.04 -7.77
C THR A 292 -13.19 -7.98 -7.28
N ARG A 293 -13.79 -8.76 -8.20
CA ARG A 293 -14.78 -9.78 -7.84
C ARG A 293 -14.14 -11.00 -7.20
N ILE A 294 -13.02 -11.48 -7.73
CA ILE A 294 -12.24 -12.61 -7.17
C ILE A 294 -11.80 -12.29 -5.72
N GLU A 295 -11.26 -11.10 -5.49
CA GLU A 295 -10.87 -10.58 -4.17
C GLU A 295 -12.09 -10.55 -3.21
N THR A 296 -13.25 -10.13 -3.72
CA THR A 296 -14.50 -10.04 -2.93
C THR A 296 -15.12 -11.42 -2.64
N ASP A 297 -15.16 -12.33 -3.60
CA ASP A 297 -15.70 -13.69 -3.43
C ASP A 297 -14.90 -14.46 -2.37
N ALA A 298 -13.57 -14.41 -2.44
CA ALA A 298 -12.70 -15.03 -1.43
C ALA A 298 -12.93 -14.44 -0.04
N ALA A 299 -13.12 -13.12 0.08
CA ALA A 299 -13.45 -12.46 1.34
C ALA A 299 -14.82 -12.87 1.88
N ILE A 300 -15.85 -12.93 1.03
CA ILE A 300 -17.22 -13.37 1.38
C ILE A 300 -17.19 -14.80 1.94
N ASP A 301 -16.55 -15.73 1.22
CA ASP A 301 -16.48 -17.14 1.61
C ASP A 301 -15.71 -17.33 2.93
N TRP A 302 -14.57 -16.64 3.09
CA TRP A 302 -13.80 -16.73 4.32
C TRP A 302 -14.56 -16.15 5.52
N ILE A 303 -15.16 -14.96 5.40
CA ILE A 303 -15.94 -14.33 6.49
C ILE A 303 -17.13 -15.22 6.89
N LYS A 304 -17.89 -15.75 5.92
CA LYS A 304 -19.04 -16.63 6.19
C LYS A 304 -18.65 -17.97 6.83
N SER A 305 -17.39 -18.40 6.67
CA SER A 305 -16.86 -19.59 7.35
C SER A 305 -16.39 -19.34 8.79
N ARG A 306 -16.32 -18.09 9.26
CA ARG A 306 -15.81 -17.77 10.61
C ARG A 306 -16.83 -18.10 11.71
N PRO A 307 -16.42 -18.71 12.84
CA PRO A 307 -17.30 -18.91 13.98
C PRO A 307 -17.53 -17.59 14.73
N SER A 308 -18.77 -17.33 15.17
CA SER A 308 -19.14 -16.12 15.93
C SER A 308 -18.48 -15.99 17.32
N SER A 309 -17.79 -17.04 17.77
CA SER A 309 -17.07 -17.09 19.05
C SER A 309 -15.61 -16.60 18.98
N ARG A 310 -15.08 -16.33 17.78
CA ARG A 310 -13.70 -15.83 17.59
C ARG A 310 -13.73 -14.55 16.75
N PRO A 311 -13.12 -13.45 17.21
CA PRO A 311 -13.03 -12.24 16.40
C PRO A 311 -12.11 -12.46 15.20
N TRP A 312 -12.36 -11.74 14.11
CA TRP A 312 -11.54 -11.82 12.89
C TRP A 312 -11.15 -10.45 12.36
N MET A 313 -10.03 -10.41 11.64
CA MET A 313 -9.64 -9.32 10.76
C MET A 313 -9.63 -9.81 9.31
N ALA A 314 -10.43 -9.20 8.45
CA ALA A 314 -10.38 -9.39 7.01
C ALA A 314 -9.82 -8.11 6.38
N THR A 315 -8.60 -8.18 5.83
CA THR A 315 -8.07 -7.12 4.97
C THR A 315 -8.51 -7.39 3.54
N VAL A 316 -9.46 -6.62 3.01
CA VAL A 316 -9.80 -6.61 1.59
C VAL A 316 -9.01 -5.49 0.94
N SER A 317 -7.81 -5.84 0.48
CA SER A 317 -6.89 -4.91 -0.16
C SER A 317 -7.07 -4.98 -1.68
N TYR A 318 -8.08 -4.28 -2.18
CA TYR A 318 -8.33 -4.17 -3.61
C TYR A 318 -7.09 -3.65 -4.34
N SER A 319 -6.81 -4.20 -5.52
CA SER A 319 -5.85 -3.63 -6.48
C SER A 319 -6.45 -2.51 -7.32
N ALA A 320 -7.78 -2.48 -7.47
CA ALA A 320 -8.43 -1.38 -8.14
C ALA A 320 -8.23 -0.09 -7.32
N ALA A 321 -7.88 1.05 -7.92
CA ALA A 321 -7.85 1.35 -9.36
C ALA A 321 -6.43 1.66 -9.89
N HIS A 322 -5.43 0.88 -9.47
CA HIS A 322 -4.04 1.00 -9.95
C HIS A 322 -3.92 0.69 -11.46
N THR A 323 -2.87 1.21 -12.09
CA THR A 323 -2.50 0.89 -13.48
C THR A 323 -2.04 -0.57 -13.67
N PRO A 324 -2.13 -1.13 -14.89
CA PRO A 324 -2.74 -0.53 -16.08
C PRO A 324 -4.27 -0.51 -15.97
N TRP A 325 -4.88 0.58 -16.42
CA TRP A 325 -6.33 0.74 -16.32
C TRP A 325 -7.06 -0.10 -17.34
N GLN A 326 -7.89 -1.03 -16.86
CA GLN A 326 -8.63 -1.95 -17.69
C GLN A 326 -10.12 -1.90 -17.38
N GLN A 327 -10.93 -1.86 -18.43
CA GLN A 327 -12.37 -1.70 -18.35
C GLN A 327 -13.02 -2.78 -17.45
N PRO A 328 -13.74 -2.40 -16.37
CA PRO A 328 -14.49 -3.35 -15.55
C PRO A 328 -15.71 -3.90 -16.31
N PRO A 329 -16.31 -5.02 -15.85
CA PRO A 329 -17.58 -5.49 -16.38
C PRO A 329 -18.66 -4.45 -16.13
N ARG A 330 -19.45 -4.09 -17.15
CA ARG A 330 -20.49 -3.05 -17.05
C ARG A 330 -21.52 -3.30 -15.96
N SER A 331 -21.72 -4.56 -15.54
CA SER A 331 -22.59 -4.92 -14.41
C SER A 331 -22.15 -4.37 -13.05
N LEU A 332 -20.91 -3.88 -12.93
CA LEU A 332 -20.35 -3.26 -11.73
C LEU A 332 -20.30 -1.72 -11.80
N VAL A 333 -20.69 -1.13 -12.92
CA VAL A 333 -20.65 0.32 -13.15
C VAL A 333 -22.08 0.87 -13.05
N PRO A 334 -22.34 1.93 -12.26
CA PRO A 334 -23.66 2.56 -12.18
C PRO A 334 -24.21 2.97 -13.54
N ALA A 335 -25.50 2.71 -13.78
CA ALA A 335 -26.16 3.02 -15.06
C ALA A 335 -26.18 4.53 -15.41
N SER A 336 -25.94 5.40 -14.43
CA SER A 336 -25.78 6.85 -14.56
C SER A 336 -24.35 7.31 -14.84
N GLY A 337 -23.37 6.42 -14.77
CA GLY A 337 -21.96 6.72 -15.06
C GLY A 337 -21.70 6.95 -16.55
N ASN A 338 -20.47 7.35 -16.88
CA ASN A 338 -20.03 7.47 -18.27
C ASN A 338 -20.23 6.13 -19.00
N ALA A 339 -20.78 6.17 -20.21
CA ALA A 339 -21.05 4.95 -20.95
C ALA A 339 -19.75 4.20 -21.26
N VAL A 340 -19.60 3.01 -20.65
CA VAL A 340 -18.63 1.98 -21.05
C VAL A 340 -18.72 1.82 -22.57
N ALA A 341 -17.63 2.11 -23.29
CA ALA A 341 -17.62 2.14 -24.76
C ALA A 341 -16.44 1.36 -25.32
N ASP A 342 -16.73 0.42 -26.22
CA ASP A 342 -15.78 -0.63 -26.63
C ASP A 342 -14.64 -0.13 -27.54
N GLY A 343 -14.68 1.15 -27.96
CA GLY A 343 -13.65 1.81 -28.77
C GLY A 343 -12.68 2.66 -27.94
N TRP A 344 -12.62 2.44 -26.63
CA TRP A 344 -11.71 3.15 -25.74
C TRP A 344 -10.25 2.74 -25.96
N ASP A 345 -9.37 3.74 -26.01
CA ASP A 345 -7.93 3.54 -25.94
C ASP A 345 -7.51 3.55 -24.46
N CYS A 346 -7.23 2.36 -23.92
CA CYS A 346 -6.79 2.20 -22.54
C CYS A 346 -5.42 2.85 -22.23
N ASN A 347 -4.65 3.23 -23.26
CA ASN A 347 -3.39 3.98 -23.09
C ASN A 347 -3.59 5.50 -23.08
N GLY A 348 -4.74 6.00 -23.52
CA GLY A 348 -5.00 7.43 -23.67
C GLY A 348 -5.33 8.11 -22.34
N THR A 349 -4.67 9.23 -22.02
CA THR A 349 -4.79 9.91 -20.71
C THR A 349 -6.23 10.27 -20.31
N LEU A 350 -7.07 10.79 -21.21
CA LEU A 350 -8.47 11.13 -20.88
C LEU A 350 -9.30 9.89 -20.61
N THR A 351 -9.22 8.89 -21.50
CA THR A 351 -9.91 7.61 -21.40
C THR A 351 -9.51 6.87 -20.13
N GLY A 352 -8.22 6.87 -19.79
CA GLY A 352 -7.67 6.29 -18.59
C GLY A 352 -8.33 6.80 -17.31
N ARG A 353 -8.62 8.11 -17.20
CA ARG A 353 -9.38 8.66 -16.06
C ARG A 353 -10.78 8.08 -15.96
N LEU A 354 -11.46 7.93 -17.11
CA LEU A 354 -12.82 7.38 -17.16
C LEU A 354 -12.83 5.88 -16.80
N ILE A 355 -11.78 5.14 -17.17
CA ILE A 355 -11.61 3.73 -16.76
C ILE A 355 -11.30 3.66 -15.26
N GLN A 356 -10.39 4.50 -14.75
CA GLN A 356 -10.05 4.57 -13.32
C GLN A 356 -11.29 4.90 -12.46
N ASP A 357 -12.12 5.85 -12.91
CA ASP A 357 -13.43 6.14 -12.31
C ASP A 357 -14.32 4.89 -12.26
N GLN A 358 -14.49 4.20 -13.39
CA GLN A 358 -15.31 2.98 -13.47
C GLN A 358 -14.75 1.83 -12.62
N MET A 359 -13.43 1.68 -12.51
CA MET A 359 -12.78 0.69 -11.64
C MET A 359 -13.04 1.01 -10.16
N THR A 360 -13.04 2.29 -9.79
CA THR A 360 -13.41 2.75 -8.44
C THR A 360 -14.90 2.52 -8.15
N GLU A 361 -15.78 2.77 -9.13
CA GLU A 361 -17.22 2.46 -9.04
C GLU A 361 -17.50 0.95 -8.94
N ALA A 362 -16.70 0.12 -9.63
CA ALA A 362 -16.77 -1.33 -9.55
C ALA A 362 -16.29 -1.86 -8.19
N LEU A 363 -15.25 -1.25 -7.62
CA LEU A 363 -14.80 -1.50 -6.24
C LEU A 363 -15.93 -1.17 -5.24
N ASP A 364 -16.56 0.00 -5.33
CA ASP A 364 -17.67 0.36 -4.44
C ASP A 364 -18.86 -0.61 -4.56
N THR A 365 -19.17 -1.07 -5.77
CA THR A 365 -20.25 -2.04 -6.02
C THR A 365 -19.94 -3.41 -5.41
N GLU A 366 -18.73 -3.95 -5.61
CA GLU A 366 -18.30 -5.22 -5.02
C GLU A 366 -18.13 -5.11 -3.48
N PHE A 367 -17.65 -3.99 -2.95
CA PHE A 367 -17.67 -3.70 -1.50
C PHE A 367 -19.10 -3.67 -0.94
N GLY A 368 -20.04 -3.06 -1.67
CA GLY A 368 -21.46 -3.10 -1.35
C GLY A 368 -22.05 -4.51 -1.38
N ARG A 369 -21.51 -5.42 -2.21
CA ARG A 369 -21.89 -6.84 -2.25
C ARG A 369 -21.29 -7.61 -1.07
N LEU A 370 -20.00 -7.41 -0.77
CA LEU A 370 -19.30 -7.97 0.39
C LEU A 370 -20.11 -7.79 1.67
N LEU A 371 -20.51 -6.55 1.97
CA LEU A 371 -21.25 -6.25 3.20
C LEU A 371 -22.63 -6.91 3.25
N VAL A 372 -23.32 -7.04 2.11
CA VAL A 372 -24.65 -7.66 2.04
C VAL A 372 -24.58 -9.19 2.12
N GLU A 373 -23.67 -9.82 1.39
CA GLU A 373 -23.55 -11.29 1.36
C GLU A 373 -22.96 -11.89 2.64
N THR A 374 -22.15 -11.12 3.37
CA THR A 374 -21.65 -11.48 4.71
C THR A 374 -22.65 -11.16 5.83
N GLY A 375 -23.74 -10.45 5.53
CA GLY A 375 -24.76 -10.04 6.51
C GLY A 375 -24.36 -8.87 7.41
N LEU A 376 -23.25 -8.18 7.13
CA LEU A 376 -22.81 -6.97 7.83
C LEU A 376 -23.72 -5.77 7.56
N ALA A 377 -24.32 -5.71 6.37
CA ALA A 377 -25.30 -4.71 5.96
C ALA A 377 -26.46 -5.36 5.19
N ARG A 378 -27.48 -4.57 4.85
CA ARG A 378 -28.58 -4.99 3.97
C ARG A 378 -28.91 -3.91 2.94
N ARG A 379 -29.64 -4.28 1.89
CA ARG A 379 -30.27 -3.30 0.99
C ARG A 379 -31.59 -2.81 1.60
N GLY A 380 -31.89 -1.52 1.42
CA GLY A 380 -33.21 -0.95 1.68
C GLY A 380 -34.19 -1.22 0.53
N ASP A 381 -35.45 -0.85 0.72
CA ASP A 381 -36.49 -0.91 -0.32
C ASP A 381 -36.18 0.02 -1.51
N ASP A 382 -35.33 1.02 -1.29
CA ASP A 382 -34.77 1.97 -2.26
C ASP A 382 -33.47 1.47 -2.94
N GLY A 383 -33.01 0.26 -2.60
CA GLY A 383 -31.74 -0.32 -3.07
C GLY A 383 -30.47 0.25 -2.40
N GLN A 384 -30.59 1.24 -1.51
CA GLN A 384 -29.44 1.82 -0.84
C GLN A 384 -28.84 0.86 0.20
N LEU A 385 -27.54 1.02 0.48
CA LEU A 385 -26.88 0.25 1.54
C LEU A 385 -27.33 0.77 2.91
N GLN A 386 -27.81 -0.13 3.77
CA GLN A 386 -28.15 0.17 5.16
C GLN A 386 -27.23 -0.63 6.07
N TYR A 387 -26.24 0.06 6.63
CA TYR A 387 -25.25 -0.47 7.57
C TYR A 387 -25.57 0.01 8.99
N ASP A 388 -25.65 -0.92 9.95
CA ASP A 388 -25.76 -0.63 11.37
C ASP A 388 -24.51 -1.19 12.09
N PRO A 389 -23.54 -0.32 12.44
CA PRO A 389 -22.29 -0.76 13.08
C PRO A 389 -22.49 -1.47 14.43
N LYS A 390 -23.61 -1.19 15.14
CA LYS A 390 -23.90 -1.79 16.44
C LYS A 390 -24.52 -3.18 16.28
N ALA A 391 -25.40 -3.36 15.31
CA ALA A 391 -25.95 -4.68 14.98
C ALA A 391 -24.89 -5.61 14.37
N ALA A 392 -23.99 -5.09 13.54
CA ALA A 392 -22.95 -5.87 12.87
C ALA A 392 -21.76 -6.26 13.78
N ASN A 393 -21.60 -5.60 14.94
CA ASN A 393 -20.44 -5.69 15.84
C ASN A 393 -19.10 -5.78 15.09
N THR A 394 -18.93 -4.91 14.10
CA THR A 394 -17.78 -4.91 13.18
C THR A 394 -17.29 -3.47 13.00
N VAL A 395 -15.98 -3.28 13.04
CA VAL A 395 -15.32 -2.03 12.69
C VAL A 395 -14.94 -2.12 11.21
N ILE A 396 -15.46 -1.21 10.39
CA ILE A 396 -15.03 -1.03 9.00
C ILE A 396 -14.07 0.15 8.96
N VAL A 397 -12.88 -0.08 8.41
CA VAL A 397 -11.88 0.94 8.09
C VAL A 397 -11.71 0.96 6.58
N ILE A 398 -11.85 2.13 5.95
CA ILE A 398 -11.64 2.30 4.49
C ILE A 398 -10.56 3.36 4.32
N VAL A 399 -9.50 3.05 3.57
CA VAL A 399 -8.34 3.93 3.39
C VAL A 399 -7.75 3.83 1.98
N GLY A 400 -7.16 4.91 1.46
CA GLY A 400 -6.18 4.81 0.35
C GLY A 400 -4.85 4.22 0.84
N ASP A 401 -3.87 3.93 -0.03
CA ASP A 401 -2.49 3.62 0.38
C ASP A 401 -1.47 4.71 0.01
N ASN A 402 -1.73 5.41 -1.09
CA ASN A 402 -1.08 6.65 -1.51
C ASN A 402 -2.05 7.53 -2.32
N GLY A 403 -1.64 8.77 -2.59
CA GLY A 403 -2.41 9.68 -3.45
C GLY A 403 -2.60 9.16 -4.88
N THR A 404 -3.56 9.72 -5.60
CA THR A 404 -3.93 9.31 -6.96
C THR A 404 -2.75 9.39 -7.94
N LEU A 405 -2.66 8.48 -8.92
CA LEU A 405 -1.68 8.59 -10.01
C LEU A 405 -1.91 9.87 -10.84
N GLY A 406 -0.83 10.58 -11.19
CA GLY A 406 -0.89 11.93 -11.79
C GLY A 406 -1.77 12.10 -13.03
N SER A 407 -1.91 11.04 -13.84
CA SER A 407 -2.78 10.99 -15.02
C SER A 407 -4.27 10.91 -14.70
N ALA A 408 -4.68 10.48 -13.49
CA ALA A 408 -6.07 10.42 -13.02
C ALA A 408 -6.48 11.55 -12.07
N VAL A 409 -5.51 12.32 -11.54
CA VAL A 409 -5.75 13.43 -10.58
C VAL A 409 -6.81 14.42 -11.04
N LYS A 410 -7.71 14.78 -10.12
CA LYS A 410 -8.85 15.70 -10.36
C LYS A 410 -8.57 17.12 -9.89
N LEU A 411 -8.94 18.09 -10.72
CA LEU A 411 -8.78 19.50 -10.39
C LEU A 411 -9.60 19.86 -9.14
N PRO A 412 -9.06 20.71 -8.23
CA PRO A 412 -7.85 21.53 -8.41
C PRO A 412 -6.54 20.88 -7.90
N PHE A 413 -6.49 19.56 -7.71
CA PHE A 413 -5.27 18.85 -7.30
C PHE A 413 -4.22 18.79 -8.43
N SER A 414 -2.96 18.52 -8.08
CA SER A 414 -1.79 18.73 -8.94
C SER A 414 -1.22 17.41 -9.48
N GLY A 415 -1.50 17.11 -10.76
CA GLY A 415 -1.07 15.85 -11.39
C GLY A 415 0.45 15.63 -11.49
N SER A 416 1.25 16.70 -11.49
CA SER A 416 2.72 16.62 -11.48
C SER A 416 3.32 16.45 -10.07
N GLN A 417 2.48 16.50 -9.04
CA GLN A 417 2.86 16.45 -7.62
C GLN A 417 1.97 15.41 -6.89
N ALA A 418 1.64 14.36 -7.63
CA ALA A 418 0.75 13.28 -7.26
C ALA A 418 1.54 12.11 -6.64
N LYS A 419 1.03 10.88 -6.77
CA LYS A 419 1.75 9.63 -6.41
C LYS A 419 3.23 9.68 -6.78
N GLY A 420 4.08 9.18 -5.88
CA GLY A 420 5.55 9.23 -6.00
C GLY A 420 6.18 10.54 -5.52
N THR A 421 5.42 11.46 -4.93
CA THR A 421 5.93 12.73 -4.38
C THR A 421 5.40 13.02 -2.98
N ALA A 422 6.16 13.71 -2.14
CA ALA A 422 5.72 14.12 -0.80
C ALA A 422 4.76 15.33 -0.78
N TYR A 423 4.34 15.83 -1.94
CA TYR A 423 3.39 16.93 -2.05
C TYR A 423 1.95 16.46 -1.73
N GLN A 424 1.02 17.38 -1.40
CA GLN A 424 -0.29 16.99 -0.86
C GLN A 424 -1.10 16.11 -1.81
N THR A 425 -0.96 16.25 -3.13
CA THR A 425 -1.70 15.38 -4.07
C THR A 425 -1.16 13.94 -4.07
N GLY A 426 0.08 13.71 -3.64
CA GLY A 426 0.68 12.37 -3.54
C GLY A 426 0.51 11.66 -2.20
N VAL A 427 0.10 12.38 -1.14
CA VAL A 427 0.11 11.85 0.25
C VAL A 427 -1.15 12.12 1.06
N TRP A 428 -2.17 12.77 0.48
CA TRP A 428 -3.40 13.12 1.18
C TRP A 428 -4.52 12.19 0.74
N ASP A 429 -4.91 11.29 1.64
CA ASP A 429 -5.76 10.14 1.33
C ASP A 429 -7.02 10.13 2.19
N PRO A 430 -8.11 9.49 1.70
CA PRO A 430 -9.29 9.27 2.51
C PRO A 430 -9.01 8.29 3.64
N LEU A 431 -9.62 8.55 4.80
CA LEU A 431 -9.81 7.57 5.85
C LEU A 431 -11.23 7.70 6.41
N ILE A 432 -11.98 6.60 6.35
CA ILE A 432 -13.32 6.47 6.91
C ILE A 432 -13.27 5.34 7.93
N ILE A 433 -13.83 5.57 9.13
CA ILE A 433 -13.99 4.51 10.13
C ILE A 433 -15.42 4.51 10.67
N ALA A 434 -16.08 3.35 10.59
CA ALA A 434 -17.42 3.12 11.13
C ALA A 434 -17.39 1.88 12.02
N GLY A 435 -17.98 1.94 13.21
CA GLY A 435 -17.93 0.84 14.18
C GLY A 435 -18.88 1.05 15.36
N PRO A 436 -19.14 0.01 16.18
CA PRO A 436 -20.05 0.08 17.32
C PRO A 436 -19.67 1.15 18.35
N GLN A 437 -18.40 1.55 18.41
CA GLN A 437 -17.84 2.57 19.30
C GLN A 437 -18.11 4.03 18.85
N VAL A 438 -18.59 4.25 17.62
CA VAL A 438 -18.75 5.61 17.07
C VAL A 438 -19.84 6.37 17.82
N ALA A 439 -19.44 7.47 18.46
CA ALA A 439 -20.31 8.49 19.01
C ALA A 439 -20.55 9.60 17.98
N GLN A 440 -21.83 9.95 17.76
CA GLN A 440 -22.29 10.96 16.80
C GLN A 440 -21.71 10.72 15.39
N PRO A 441 -22.23 9.73 14.63
CA PRO A 441 -21.80 9.45 13.26
C PRO A 441 -22.22 10.57 12.28
N ASP A 442 -21.80 10.44 11.02
CA ASP A 442 -21.95 11.43 9.94
C ASP A 442 -21.22 12.76 10.22
N ARG A 443 -20.06 12.68 10.87
CA ARG A 443 -19.18 13.83 11.14
C ARG A 443 -17.79 13.68 10.53
N GLU A 444 -17.02 14.75 10.65
CA GLU A 444 -15.64 14.81 10.21
C GLU A 444 -14.69 15.05 11.39
N VAL A 445 -13.43 14.67 11.21
CA VAL A 445 -12.29 15.02 12.04
C VAL A 445 -11.29 15.73 11.13
N ASP A 446 -11.01 17.00 11.41
CA ASP A 446 -10.05 17.84 10.69
C ASP A 446 -8.64 17.83 11.32
N HIS A 447 -8.52 17.23 12.50
CA HIS A 447 -7.26 16.99 13.19
C HIS A 447 -6.36 16.00 12.45
N MET A 448 -5.04 16.22 12.55
CA MET A 448 -4.04 15.42 11.83
C MET A 448 -4.06 13.96 12.27
N VAL A 449 -4.15 13.06 11.29
CA VAL A 449 -3.97 11.61 11.41
C VAL A 449 -2.95 11.18 10.35
N ASN A 450 -2.18 10.14 10.64
CA ASN A 450 -1.26 9.51 9.69
C ASN A 450 -1.61 8.03 9.54
N MET A 451 -1.28 7.41 8.41
CA MET A 451 -1.47 5.97 8.23
C MET A 451 -0.78 5.12 9.30
N VAL A 452 0.36 5.57 9.87
CA VAL A 452 0.98 4.86 11.00
C VAL A 452 0.02 4.69 12.19
N ASP A 453 -0.94 5.59 12.38
CA ASP A 453 -1.90 5.55 13.50
C ASP A 453 -2.88 4.38 13.41
N LEU A 454 -3.12 3.84 12.22
CA LEU A 454 -3.98 2.66 12.05
C LEU A 454 -3.43 1.43 12.80
N PHE A 455 -2.11 1.30 12.92
CA PHE A 455 -1.49 0.25 13.74
C PHE A 455 -1.93 0.32 15.21
N GLN A 456 -1.86 1.52 15.80
CA GLN A 456 -2.34 1.77 17.15
C GLN A 456 -3.85 1.53 17.22
N PHE A 457 -4.63 2.01 16.25
CA PHE A 457 -6.08 1.84 16.21
C PHE A 457 -6.52 0.38 16.23
N PHE A 458 -5.89 -0.50 15.43
CA PHE A 458 -6.20 -1.93 15.47
C PHE A 458 -5.87 -2.55 16.84
N GLY A 459 -4.79 -2.10 17.49
CA GLY A 459 -4.50 -2.41 18.89
C GLY A 459 -5.61 -1.95 19.85
N GLU A 460 -6.06 -0.70 19.74
CA GLU A 460 -7.14 -0.13 20.54
C GLU A 460 -8.45 -0.90 20.40
N VAL A 461 -8.84 -1.29 19.18
CA VAL A 461 -10.04 -2.10 18.90
C VAL A 461 -9.95 -3.48 19.55
N ALA A 462 -8.75 -4.07 19.63
CA ALA A 462 -8.49 -5.34 20.29
C ALA A 462 -8.22 -5.24 21.80
N GLY A 463 -8.20 -4.04 22.38
CA GLY A 463 -7.87 -3.83 23.80
C GLY A 463 -6.38 -4.04 24.14
N ILE A 464 -5.49 -3.86 23.16
CA ILE A 464 -4.03 -4.05 23.30
C ILE A 464 -3.33 -2.68 23.31
N ASP A 465 -2.48 -2.45 24.32
CA ASP A 465 -1.49 -1.38 24.28
C ASP A 465 -0.38 -1.73 23.28
N ALA A 466 -0.40 -1.12 22.10
CA ALA A 466 0.56 -1.40 21.05
C ALA A 466 1.98 -0.90 21.39
N HIS A 467 2.12 0.21 22.13
CA HIS A 467 3.42 0.73 22.58
C HIS A 467 4.09 -0.19 23.60
N ALA A 468 3.32 -0.86 24.45
CA ALA A 468 3.83 -1.93 25.33
C ALA A 468 4.04 -3.27 24.60
N ALA A 469 3.29 -3.53 23.52
CA ALA A 469 3.33 -4.80 22.81
C ALA A 469 4.50 -4.95 21.82
N VAL A 470 5.00 -3.83 21.26
CA VAL A 470 6.09 -3.80 20.27
C VAL A 470 7.43 -3.49 20.97
N PRO A 471 8.48 -4.32 20.80
CA PRO A 471 9.78 -4.09 21.46
C PRO A 471 10.61 -2.98 20.80
N ARG A 472 10.01 -2.10 19.99
CA ARG A 472 10.67 -1.07 19.17
C ARG A 472 9.84 0.19 19.17
N THR A 473 10.48 1.35 18.98
CA THR A 473 9.77 2.65 18.84
C THR A 473 8.81 2.62 17.65
N ILE A 474 7.51 2.78 17.94
CA ILE A 474 6.45 3.04 16.97
C ILE A 474 6.13 4.54 16.94
N ASP A 475 5.79 5.06 15.75
CA ASP A 475 5.52 6.48 15.49
C ASP A 475 4.01 6.81 15.52
N SER A 476 3.18 5.81 15.84
CA SER A 476 1.72 5.83 15.86
C SER A 476 1.12 6.43 17.13
N VAL A 477 0.05 7.20 17.00
CA VAL A 477 -0.80 7.70 18.09
C VAL A 477 -2.22 7.15 17.97
N ALA A 478 -3.03 7.36 19.01
CA ALA A 478 -4.40 6.84 19.11
C ALA A 478 -5.37 7.44 18.06
N ILE A 479 -6.36 6.65 17.63
CA ILE A 479 -7.50 7.10 16.80
C ILE A 479 -8.83 6.90 17.53
N LEU A 480 -8.97 5.85 18.35
CA LEU A 480 -10.24 5.53 19.04
C LEU A 480 -10.83 6.70 19.85
N PRO A 481 -10.04 7.61 20.48
CA PRO A 481 -10.58 8.81 21.11
C PRO A 481 -11.41 9.68 20.16
N TYR A 482 -11.00 9.86 18.90
CA TYR A 482 -11.75 10.65 17.92
C TYR A 482 -13.09 10.01 17.52
N LEU A 483 -13.25 8.69 17.66
CA LEU A 483 -14.51 8.00 17.39
C LEU A 483 -15.48 8.11 18.58
N THR A 484 -14.95 8.07 19.79
CA THR A 484 -15.72 7.99 21.05
C THR A 484 -16.05 9.35 21.66
N HIS A 485 -15.21 10.36 21.41
CA HIS A 485 -15.34 11.73 21.93
C HIS A 485 -15.32 12.72 20.76
N PRO A 486 -16.48 13.26 20.32
CA PRO A 486 -16.55 14.17 19.18
C PRO A 486 -15.71 15.45 19.32
N ASP A 487 -15.52 15.95 20.54
CA ASP A 487 -14.72 17.14 20.86
C ASP A 487 -13.24 16.83 21.17
N GLN A 488 -12.74 15.65 20.78
CA GLN A 488 -11.35 15.23 21.03
C GLN A 488 -10.35 16.15 20.32
N PRO A 489 -9.49 16.90 21.04
CA PRO A 489 -8.47 17.75 20.41
C PRO A 489 -7.40 16.93 19.68
N SER A 490 -6.69 17.56 18.74
CA SER A 490 -5.65 16.91 17.94
C SER A 490 -4.59 16.21 18.81
N LEU A 491 -4.43 14.91 18.58
CA LEU A 491 -3.41 14.05 19.20
C LEU A 491 -2.06 14.15 18.48
N ARG A 492 -2.05 14.65 17.23
CA ARG A 492 -0.84 14.99 16.48
C ARG A 492 -0.63 16.49 16.45
N THR A 493 0.62 16.92 16.65
CA THR A 493 1.06 18.30 16.39
C THR A 493 1.69 18.47 15.00
N VAL A 494 2.11 17.36 14.38
CA VAL A 494 2.65 17.32 13.02
C VAL A 494 2.24 16.04 12.28
N ASN A 495 2.13 16.14 10.95
CA ASN A 495 2.03 15.01 10.03
C ASN A 495 3.30 14.92 9.19
N PHE A 496 3.87 13.72 9.03
CA PHE A 496 5.13 13.46 8.32
C PHE A 496 4.95 12.42 7.23
N THR A 497 5.72 12.55 6.15
CA THR A 497 5.76 11.64 5.00
C THR A 497 7.13 11.67 4.34
N ILE A 498 7.56 10.56 3.75
CA ILE A 498 8.82 10.46 3.01
C ILE A 498 8.75 9.34 1.97
N GLY A 499 9.29 9.61 0.79
CA GLY A 499 9.56 8.62 -0.26
C GLY A 499 10.98 8.78 -0.81
N GLY A 500 11.48 7.73 -1.44
CA GLY A 500 12.82 7.66 -2.03
C GLY A 500 13.20 6.23 -2.40
N TYR A 501 14.45 5.99 -2.79
CA TYR A 501 14.84 4.68 -3.33
C TYR A 501 15.09 3.59 -2.26
N ASN A 502 14.63 2.37 -2.54
CA ASN A 502 14.97 1.16 -1.80
C ASN A 502 16.43 0.73 -2.07
N GLN A 503 16.96 -0.17 -1.26
CA GLN A 503 18.23 -0.85 -1.57
C GLN A 503 17.99 -1.99 -2.56
N GLN A 504 18.88 -2.08 -3.55
CA GLN A 504 18.80 -3.06 -4.64
C GLN A 504 20.09 -3.86 -4.72
N ALA A 505 19.99 -5.08 -5.28
CA ALA A 505 21.15 -5.92 -5.55
C ALA A 505 22.21 -5.15 -6.37
N ASP A 506 23.49 -5.45 -6.10
CA ASP A 506 24.66 -4.84 -6.73
C ASP A 506 24.72 -3.29 -6.65
N GLY A 507 24.00 -2.67 -5.71
CA GLY A 507 23.92 -1.21 -5.56
C GLY A 507 23.14 -0.51 -6.69
N GLY A 508 22.31 -1.27 -7.41
CA GLY A 508 21.58 -0.82 -8.59
C GLY A 508 20.53 0.28 -8.36
N ARG A 509 19.94 0.72 -9.48
CA ARG A 509 18.74 1.53 -9.54
C ARG A 509 17.88 1.04 -10.69
N ASN A 510 16.56 1.22 -10.59
CA ASN A 510 15.65 0.96 -11.70
C ASN A 510 16.06 1.79 -12.94
N GLY A 511 15.73 1.29 -14.13
CA GLY A 511 15.97 2.01 -15.38
C GLY A 511 15.27 3.38 -15.41
N ALA A 512 15.82 4.30 -16.20
CA ALA A 512 15.20 5.61 -16.37
C ALA A 512 13.82 5.51 -17.04
N CYS A 513 12.82 6.17 -16.46
CA CYS A 513 11.47 6.33 -17.00
C CYS A 513 11.19 7.82 -17.21
N VAL A 514 10.68 8.18 -18.38
CA VAL A 514 10.36 9.57 -18.75
C VAL A 514 8.85 9.74 -18.80
N ILE A 515 8.33 10.64 -17.97
CA ILE A 515 6.89 10.93 -17.87
C ILE A 515 6.73 12.43 -18.13
N ASN A 516 6.04 12.79 -19.22
CA ASN A 516 5.98 14.16 -19.73
C ASN A 516 7.40 14.76 -19.92
N THR A 517 7.68 15.89 -19.27
CA THR A 517 8.98 16.59 -19.32
C THR A 517 9.92 16.22 -18.18
N SER A 518 9.60 15.18 -17.40
CA SER A 518 10.33 14.78 -16.21
C SER A 518 10.88 13.35 -16.35
N CYS A 519 12.03 13.09 -15.73
CA CYS A 519 12.62 11.76 -15.64
C CYS A 519 12.69 11.28 -14.19
N THR A 520 12.34 10.03 -13.98
CA THR A 520 12.34 9.34 -12.68
C THR A 520 12.93 7.93 -12.78
N GLN A 521 13.32 7.37 -11.63
CA GLN A 521 13.72 5.97 -11.47
C GLN A 521 12.88 5.25 -10.40
N ILE A 522 11.71 5.81 -10.07
CA ILE A 522 10.71 5.19 -9.19
C ILE A 522 10.07 3.93 -9.83
N PRO A 523 9.63 3.94 -11.11
CA PRO A 523 9.04 2.76 -11.74
C PRO A 523 9.99 1.55 -11.74
N VAL A 524 9.56 0.47 -11.07
CA VAL A 524 10.39 -0.72 -10.80
C VAL A 524 10.68 -1.59 -12.03
N SER A 525 9.99 -1.35 -13.15
CA SER A 525 10.15 -2.10 -14.40
C SER A 525 9.76 -1.27 -15.62
N LYS A 526 10.09 -1.80 -16.81
CA LYS A 526 9.61 -1.29 -18.10
C LYS A 526 8.07 -1.21 -18.15
N SER A 527 7.38 -2.31 -17.80
CA SER A 527 5.92 -2.36 -17.80
C SER A 527 5.30 -1.27 -16.92
N VAL A 528 5.78 -1.10 -15.69
CA VAL A 528 5.26 -0.07 -14.76
C VAL A 528 5.49 1.35 -15.30
N CYS A 529 6.60 1.60 -16.00
CA CYS A 529 6.81 2.88 -16.67
C CYS A 529 5.77 3.14 -17.76
N GLU A 530 5.53 2.14 -18.62
CA GLU A 530 4.65 2.24 -19.79
C GLU A 530 3.16 2.26 -19.39
N ASP A 531 2.76 1.40 -18.44
CA ASP A 531 1.42 1.35 -17.85
C ASP A 531 1.08 2.64 -17.07
N ASN A 532 2.11 3.39 -16.60
CA ASN A 532 1.97 4.74 -16.02
C ASN A 532 2.07 5.88 -17.06
N GLN A 533 1.92 5.58 -18.36
CA GLN A 533 1.98 6.53 -19.48
C GLN A 533 3.36 7.21 -19.64
N GLY A 534 4.42 6.54 -19.22
CA GLY A 534 5.81 6.94 -19.43
C GLY A 534 6.50 6.20 -20.59
N THR A 535 7.62 6.76 -21.05
CA THR A 535 8.53 6.10 -21.98
C THR A 535 9.68 5.46 -21.19
N TRP A 536 9.92 4.16 -21.37
CA TRP A 536 11.06 3.49 -20.76
C TRP A 536 12.36 3.78 -21.53
N TRP A 537 13.36 4.30 -20.83
CA TRP A 537 14.72 4.53 -21.34
C TRP A 537 15.74 3.52 -20.78
N GLY A 538 15.36 2.67 -19.83
CA GLY A 538 16.20 1.60 -19.30
C GLY A 538 16.54 0.49 -20.31
N ALA A 539 17.20 -0.57 -19.86
CA ALA A 539 17.51 -1.72 -20.72
C ALA A 539 16.23 -2.31 -21.35
N GLY A 540 16.29 -2.69 -22.63
CA GLY A 540 15.12 -3.21 -23.35
C GLY A 540 14.09 -2.17 -23.80
N TYR A 541 14.47 -0.89 -23.89
CA TYR A 541 13.66 0.13 -24.58
C TYR A 541 13.43 -0.26 -26.05
N ASP A 542 12.23 0.03 -26.56
CA ASP A 542 11.81 -0.15 -27.95
C ASP A 542 11.05 1.05 -28.52
N ASP A 543 10.80 2.09 -27.71
CA ASP A 543 10.15 3.32 -28.16
C ASP A 543 11.11 4.15 -29.06
N PRO A 544 10.65 4.58 -30.26
CA PRO A 544 11.49 5.27 -31.24
C PRO A 544 11.88 6.71 -30.84
N SER A 545 11.31 7.28 -29.77
CA SER A 545 11.72 8.57 -29.23
C SER A 545 13.02 8.50 -28.42
N VAL A 546 13.37 7.32 -27.88
CA VAL A 546 14.61 7.11 -27.11
C VAL A 546 15.85 7.33 -27.99
N VAL A 547 16.86 8.04 -27.48
CA VAL A 547 18.13 8.20 -28.19
C VAL A 547 18.85 6.84 -28.23
N PRO A 548 19.17 6.26 -29.41
CA PRO A 548 19.72 4.91 -29.46
C PRO A 548 21.14 4.79 -28.89
N ASN A 549 21.38 3.77 -28.06
CA ASN A 549 22.69 3.46 -27.48
C ASN A 549 23.13 2.00 -27.66
N GLY A 550 22.60 1.31 -28.66
CA GLY A 550 22.89 -0.11 -28.91
C GLY A 550 22.08 -1.08 -28.06
N GLY A 551 20.94 -0.64 -27.49
CA GLY A 551 20.03 -1.48 -26.70
C GLY A 551 20.42 -1.66 -25.23
N ALA A 552 21.56 -1.09 -24.80
CA ALA A 552 22.01 -1.13 -23.41
C ALA A 552 21.05 -0.39 -22.45
N GLY A 553 20.37 0.65 -22.95
CA GLY A 553 19.50 1.50 -22.16
C GLY A 553 20.26 2.42 -21.20
N TYR A 554 19.51 3.21 -20.43
CA TYR A 554 20.04 4.27 -19.58
C TYR A 554 19.79 3.93 -18.10
N ALA A 555 20.88 3.67 -17.39
CA ALA A 555 20.88 3.33 -15.95
C ALA A 555 20.59 4.55 -15.04
N SER A 556 20.49 5.76 -15.59
CA SER A 556 20.06 6.93 -14.83
C SER A 556 19.41 8.03 -15.67
N CYS A 557 18.54 8.81 -15.05
CA CYS A 557 17.96 10.01 -15.67
C CYS A 557 19.02 11.06 -16.07
N TRP A 558 20.14 11.08 -15.36
CA TRP A 558 21.29 11.89 -15.77
C TRP A 558 21.88 11.43 -17.11
N SER A 559 22.05 10.11 -17.30
CA SER A 559 22.55 9.56 -18.57
C SER A 559 21.57 9.77 -19.74
N VAL A 560 20.25 9.87 -19.46
CA VAL A 560 19.24 10.31 -20.43
C VAL A 560 19.49 11.77 -20.86
N ASN A 561 19.64 12.70 -19.92
CA ASN A 561 19.92 14.11 -20.24
C ASN A 561 21.24 14.30 -21.01
N GLN A 562 22.29 13.51 -20.71
CA GLN A 562 23.51 13.52 -21.54
C GLN A 562 23.26 13.07 -22.99
N ALA A 563 22.37 12.11 -23.20
CA ALA A 563 22.03 11.60 -24.53
C ALA A 563 21.14 12.57 -25.32
N LEU A 564 20.15 13.16 -24.66
CA LEU A 564 19.32 14.23 -25.22
C LEU A 564 20.18 15.42 -25.66
N TYR A 565 21.12 15.85 -24.80
CA TYR A 565 22.05 16.92 -25.14
C TYR A 565 22.94 16.57 -26.36
N LYS A 566 23.50 15.36 -26.41
CA LYS A 566 24.28 14.87 -27.58
C LYS A 566 23.43 14.76 -28.87
N ALA A 567 22.12 14.67 -28.74
CA ALA A 567 21.16 14.58 -29.84
C ALA A 567 20.51 15.92 -30.21
N ASP A 568 20.98 17.05 -29.64
CA ASP A 568 20.42 18.40 -29.82
C ASP A 568 18.93 18.48 -29.45
N ARG A 569 18.58 17.92 -28.28
CA ARG A 569 17.21 17.89 -27.73
C ARG A 569 17.13 18.54 -26.35
N ASP A 570 15.95 19.07 -26.04
CA ASP A 570 15.62 19.59 -24.72
C ASP A 570 15.83 18.53 -23.62
N GLN A 571 16.23 19.01 -22.45
CA GLN A 571 16.52 18.18 -21.29
C GLN A 571 15.32 18.07 -20.36
N LEU A 572 15.25 16.95 -19.65
CA LEU A 572 14.17 16.63 -18.74
C LEU A 572 14.47 17.14 -17.33
N GLU A 573 13.42 17.50 -16.59
CA GLU A 573 13.53 17.70 -15.15
C GLU A 573 13.82 16.36 -14.47
N ILE A 574 14.95 16.25 -13.77
CA ILE A 574 15.24 15.07 -12.96
C ILE A 574 14.50 15.21 -11.62
N LEU A 575 13.60 14.28 -11.34
CA LEU A 575 12.87 14.22 -10.07
C LEU A 575 13.84 13.94 -8.89
N PRO A 576 13.49 14.39 -7.67
CA PRO A 576 14.31 14.15 -6.47
C PRO A 576 14.47 12.65 -6.15
N GLU A 577 15.63 12.28 -5.62
CA GLU A 577 15.89 10.90 -5.14
C GLU A 577 15.23 10.61 -3.79
N ILE A 578 15.02 11.66 -2.99
CA ILE A 578 14.27 11.62 -1.73
C ILE A 578 13.38 12.85 -1.69
N SER A 579 12.09 12.64 -1.41
CA SER A 579 11.10 13.68 -1.17
C SER A 579 10.48 13.43 0.19
N ALA A 580 10.65 14.37 1.12
CA ALA A 580 10.06 14.31 2.45
C ALA A 580 9.20 15.54 2.68
N ALA A 581 8.14 15.42 3.48
CA ALA A 581 7.38 16.57 3.91
C ALA A 581 6.85 16.43 5.34
N ILE A 582 6.71 17.58 5.99
CA ILE A 582 6.13 17.69 7.33
C ILE A 582 5.21 18.91 7.39
N ARG A 583 4.06 18.78 8.05
CA ARG A 583 3.06 19.86 8.18
C ARG A 583 2.57 20.04 9.61
N ASP A 584 2.10 21.25 9.89
CA ASP A 584 1.14 21.55 10.96
C ASP A 584 -0.25 21.85 10.33
N ASP A 585 -1.19 22.43 11.08
CA ASP A 585 -2.53 22.75 10.55
C ASP A 585 -2.54 23.77 9.40
N ARG A 586 -1.52 24.63 9.28
CA ARG A 586 -1.50 25.81 8.37
C ARG A 586 -0.31 25.85 7.42
N TYR A 587 0.82 25.24 7.79
CA TYR A 587 2.06 25.27 7.02
C TYR A 587 2.58 23.87 6.71
N LYS A 588 3.24 23.74 5.57
CA LYS A 588 3.93 22.52 5.13
C LYS A 588 5.34 22.86 4.68
N LEU A 589 6.31 22.14 5.22
CA LEU A 589 7.69 22.14 4.74
C LEU A 589 7.92 20.87 3.91
N VAL A 590 8.31 21.06 2.65
CA VAL A 590 8.79 19.98 1.76
C VAL A 590 10.32 20.07 1.69
N ARG A 591 11.00 18.94 1.82
CA ARG A 591 12.45 18.80 1.65
C ARG A 591 12.74 17.85 0.50
N LEU A 592 13.52 18.33 -0.47
CA LEU A 592 13.86 17.61 -1.69
C LEU A 592 15.37 17.39 -1.75
N ASN A 593 15.79 16.13 -1.95
CA ASN A 593 17.18 15.78 -2.25
C ASN A 593 17.32 15.47 -3.75
N ARG A 594 18.19 16.19 -4.45
CA ARG A 594 18.54 15.92 -5.86
C ARG A 594 20.04 15.72 -5.99
N LYS A 595 20.48 14.66 -6.68
CA LYS A 595 21.86 14.58 -7.19
C LYS A 595 22.07 15.65 -8.25
N THR A 596 23.11 16.46 -8.09
CA THR A 596 23.52 17.44 -9.09
C THR A 596 24.76 16.95 -9.83
N TYR A 597 24.86 17.35 -11.09
CA TYR A 597 25.93 16.94 -11.99
C TYR A 597 26.42 18.18 -12.77
N THR A 598 27.72 18.28 -13.02
CA THR A 598 28.24 19.25 -13.99
C THR A 598 27.77 18.85 -15.36
N MET A 599 27.44 19.83 -16.20
CA MET A 599 27.10 19.61 -17.59
C MET A 599 28.05 20.42 -18.46
N ASP A 600 29.04 19.75 -19.03
CA ASP A 600 29.96 20.37 -19.98
C ASP A 600 29.29 20.38 -21.36
N THR A 601 28.77 21.54 -21.73
CA THR A 601 28.09 21.77 -23.01
C THR A 601 29.07 21.74 -24.20
N ALA A 602 30.37 21.92 -23.98
CA ALA A 602 31.38 21.82 -25.04
C ALA A 602 31.86 20.37 -25.24
N ASN A 603 31.99 19.59 -24.17
CA ASN A 603 32.30 18.17 -24.22
C ASN A 603 31.53 17.37 -23.15
N PRO A 604 30.38 16.78 -23.50
CA PRO A 604 29.52 16.06 -22.55
C PRO A 604 30.19 14.90 -21.81
N VAL A 605 31.33 14.37 -22.28
CA VAL A 605 32.10 13.32 -21.58
C VAL A 605 32.69 13.82 -20.26
N ASN A 606 32.91 15.13 -20.11
CA ASN A 606 33.43 15.74 -18.87
C ASN A 606 32.34 15.97 -17.80
N SER A 607 31.08 15.63 -18.10
CA SER A 607 29.91 15.90 -17.27
C SER A 607 29.79 14.85 -16.16
N ALA A 608 29.98 15.25 -14.90
CA ALA A 608 30.23 14.37 -13.75
C ALA A 608 29.34 14.70 -12.54
N TYR A 609 29.20 13.78 -11.59
CA TYR A 609 28.50 14.05 -10.33
C TYR A 609 29.23 15.14 -9.52
N VAL A 610 28.47 16.04 -8.90
CA VAL A 610 28.98 17.14 -8.06
C VAL A 610 28.63 16.87 -6.60
N GLU A 611 27.36 17.02 -6.24
CA GLU A 611 26.88 16.96 -4.86
C GLU A 611 25.39 16.62 -4.77
N ASN A 612 24.96 16.20 -3.57
CA ASN A 612 23.55 16.12 -3.21
C ASN A 612 23.06 17.51 -2.81
N LYS A 613 22.14 18.08 -3.58
CA LYS A 613 21.50 19.36 -3.29
C LYS A 613 20.19 19.13 -2.55
N ASN A 614 20.18 19.50 -1.27
CA ASN A 614 18.94 19.66 -0.50
C ASN A 614 18.27 20.99 -0.84
N THR A 615 16.94 21.01 -0.90
CA THR A 615 16.12 22.22 -1.04
C THR A 615 14.92 22.11 -0.11
N ASP A 616 14.72 23.14 0.73
CA ASP A 616 13.56 23.31 1.59
C ASP A 616 12.56 24.27 0.90
N GLU A 617 11.29 23.88 0.84
CA GLU A 617 10.18 24.63 0.26
C GLU A 617 9.06 24.77 1.32
N LEU A 618 8.72 26.01 1.70
CA LEU A 618 7.69 26.29 2.70
C LEU A 618 6.41 26.78 2.04
N TYR A 619 5.30 26.12 2.33
CA TYR A 619 3.96 26.42 1.84
C TYR A 619 3.03 26.79 2.98
N ARG A 620 2.05 27.65 2.69
CA ARG A 620 0.80 27.73 3.45
C ARG A 620 -0.24 26.89 2.74
N ILE A 621 -0.98 26.11 3.51
CA ILE A 621 -1.95 25.13 3.04
C ILE A 621 -3.27 25.27 3.81
N ASP A 622 -4.34 24.76 3.23
CA ASP A 622 -5.61 24.55 3.94
C ASP A 622 -6.29 23.28 3.44
N MET A 623 -7.52 23.03 3.91
CA MET A 623 -8.35 21.90 3.50
C MET A 623 -9.74 22.35 3.04
N ALA A 624 -9.84 23.56 2.48
CA ALA A 624 -11.10 24.15 2.06
C ALA A 624 -11.81 23.30 0.98
N VAL A 625 -13.14 23.31 1.01
CA VAL A 625 -14.01 22.52 0.11
C VAL A 625 -14.75 23.47 -0.85
N PRO A 626 -14.82 23.17 -2.16
CA PRO A 626 -14.14 22.08 -2.88
C PRO A 626 -12.70 22.45 -3.31
N ASN A 627 -12.25 23.67 -3.01
CA ASN A 627 -10.99 24.24 -3.53
C ASN A 627 -9.96 24.47 -2.40
N PRO A 628 -9.11 23.48 -2.07
CA PRO A 628 -8.07 23.64 -1.07
C PRO A 628 -6.88 24.46 -1.60
N THR A 629 -6.20 25.17 -0.69
CA THR A 629 -4.88 25.75 -0.95
C THR A 629 -3.82 24.65 -0.87
N LEU A 630 -3.23 24.32 -2.03
CA LEU A 630 -2.27 23.22 -2.17
C LEU A 630 -0.83 23.71 -2.33
N ASP A 631 0.11 22.84 -1.95
CA ASP A 631 1.57 22.97 -2.09
C ASP A 631 2.06 22.80 -3.54
N ARG A 632 1.60 23.69 -4.44
CA ARG A 632 1.89 23.62 -5.88
C ARG A 632 3.24 24.22 -6.27
N SER A 633 3.79 23.78 -7.41
CA SER A 633 4.92 24.48 -8.05
C SER A 633 4.62 25.98 -8.21
N GLY A 634 5.55 26.83 -7.78
CA GLY A 634 5.38 28.29 -7.77
C GLY A 634 4.51 28.88 -6.66
N SER A 635 3.90 28.08 -5.77
CA SER A 635 3.09 28.59 -4.63
C SER A 635 3.82 28.60 -3.28
N ALA A 636 5.11 28.23 -3.25
CA ALA A 636 5.92 28.31 -2.04
C ALA A 636 6.08 29.76 -1.58
N ILE A 637 5.92 30.01 -0.28
CA ILE A 637 6.16 31.31 0.36
C ILE A 637 7.66 31.62 0.35
N ALA A 638 8.48 30.59 0.55
CA ALA A 638 9.92 30.67 0.37
C ALA A 638 10.51 29.31 -0.02
N THR A 639 11.62 29.36 -0.75
CA THR A 639 12.44 28.21 -1.12
C THR A 639 13.90 28.54 -0.80
N GLY A 640 14.67 27.55 -0.35
CA GLY A 640 16.09 27.75 -0.08
C GLY A 640 16.90 26.47 -0.09
N SER A 641 18.19 26.59 -0.41
CA SER A 641 19.11 25.47 -0.58
C SER A 641 20.42 25.76 0.15
N PRO A 642 20.83 24.96 1.15
CA PRO A 642 20.16 23.75 1.67
C PRO A 642 18.95 24.04 2.59
N THR A 643 18.70 25.30 2.94
CA THR A 643 17.70 25.75 3.92
C THR A 643 17.13 27.10 3.48
N ILE A 644 15.92 27.44 3.93
CA ILE A 644 15.34 28.79 3.71
C ILE A 644 16.11 29.81 4.56
N THR A 645 16.54 30.89 3.92
CA THR A 645 17.20 32.05 4.57
C THR A 645 16.52 33.38 4.22
N ALA A 646 15.50 33.36 3.35
CA ALA A 646 14.67 34.51 3.03
C ALA A 646 13.85 34.94 4.26
N ALA A 647 13.56 36.24 4.38
CA ALA A 647 12.74 36.75 5.46
C ALA A 647 11.29 36.26 5.32
N LEU A 648 10.77 35.64 6.38
CA LEU A 648 9.38 35.19 6.50
C LEU A 648 8.59 36.15 7.41
N ASP A 649 7.27 36.14 7.32
CA ASP A 649 6.44 36.75 8.36
C ASP A 649 6.57 36.01 9.71
N GLY A 650 6.15 36.63 10.80
CA GLY A 650 6.38 36.08 12.15
C GLY A 650 5.71 34.72 12.41
N GLU A 651 4.61 34.41 11.73
CA GLU A 651 3.92 33.13 11.87
C GLU A 651 4.63 32.05 11.04
N ALA A 652 4.90 32.34 9.76
CA ALA A 652 5.64 31.47 8.86
C ALA A 652 7.07 31.19 9.35
N GLN A 653 7.74 32.16 9.96
CA GLN A 653 9.08 32.01 10.54
C GLN A 653 9.09 31.04 11.73
N GLN A 654 8.06 31.09 12.58
CA GLN A 654 7.90 30.20 13.72
C GLN A 654 7.52 28.78 13.26
N ALA A 655 6.57 28.66 12.33
CA ALA A 655 6.19 27.39 11.74
C ALA A 655 7.39 26.72 11.05
N TYR A 656 8.16 27.45 10.23
CA TYR A 656 9.36 26.92 9.61
C TYR A 656 10.40 26.43 10.63
N ALA A 657 10.66 27.18 11.70
CA ALA A 657 11.60 26.76 12.73
C ALA A 657 11.18 25.44 13.41
N THR A 658 9.89 25.29 13.74
CA THR A 658 9.34 24.07 14.35
C THR A 658 9.34 22.90 13.37
N LEU A 659 8.81 23.09 12.15
CA LEU A 659 8.73 22.05 11.13
C LEU A 659 10.11 21.58 10.68
N LYS A 660 11.08 22.49 10.53
CA LYS A 660 12.46 22.14 10.19
C LYS A 660 13.13 21.33 11.30
N ALA A 661 12.92 21.69 12.57
CA ALA A 661 13.51 20.96 13.70
C ALA A 661 13.00 19.50 13.76
N GLU A 662 11.70 19.28 13.55
CA GLU A 662 11.15 17.92 13.47
C GLU A 662 11.60 17.19 12.18
N MET A 663 11.73 17.86 11.03
CA MET A 663 12.31 17.25 9.81
C MET A 663 13.76 16.79 10.06
N ASP A 664 14.62 17.67 10.58
CA ASP A 664 16.03 17.37 10.88
C ASP A 664 16.16 16.21 11.89
N LYS A 665 15.20 16.07 12.81
CA LYS A 665 15.10 14.94 13.75
C LYS A 665 14.70 13.64 13.03
N ARG A 666 13.79 13.67 12.05
CA ARG A 666 13.46 12.48 11.23
C ARG A 666 14.62 12.08 10.31
N ASP A 667 15.39 13.03 9.80
CA ASP A 667 16.64 12.76 9.06
C ASP A 667 17.68 12.06 9.97
N GLN A 668 17.81 12.48 11.24
CA GLN A 668 18.66 11.80 12.23
C GLN A 668 18.17 10.37 12.54
N VAL A 669 16.86 10.15 12.63
CA VAL A 669 16.28 8.80 12.78
C VAL A 669 16.61 7.93 11.56
N ALA A 670 16.48 8.45 10.35
CA ALA A 670 16.84 7.72 9.13
C ALA A 670 18.33 7.33 9.12
N ALA A 671 19.22 8.27 9.43
CA ALA A 671 20.66 8.03 9.52
C ALA A 671 21.03 7.01 10.62
N TYR A 672 20.40 7.10 11.79
CA TYR A 672 20.58 6.13 12.88
C TYR A 672 20.15 4.72 12.47
N ASN A 673 18.97 4.57 11.85
CA ASN A 673 18.48 3.26 11.42
C ASN A 673 19.28 2.71 10.25
N TYR A 674 19.76 3.55 9.32
CA TYR A 674 20.69 3.13 8.28
C TYR A 674 21.98 2.57 8.91
N GLY A 675 22.59 3.29 9.84
CA GLY A 675 23.80 2.84 10.55
C GLY A 675 23.60 1.85 11.70
N TYR A 676 22.38 1.32 11.95
CA TYR A 676 22.13 0.45 13.10
C TYR A 676 22.97 -0.81 13.07
N ASP A 677 22.92 -1.51 11.94
CA ASP A 677 23.50 -2.83 11.72
C ASP A 677 25.05 -2.78 11.66
N THR A 678 25.65 -1.63 11.32
CA THR A 678 27.11 -1.48 11.26
C THR A 678 27.72 -0.85 12.53
N PHE A 679 27.08 0.20 13.07
CA PHE A 679 27.72 1.06 14.09
C PHE A 679 27.06 1.01 15.46
N ASN A 680 25.73 0.83 15.53
CA ASN A 680 25.01 0.85 16.81
C ASN A 680 24.97 -0.53 17.46
N CYS A 681 24.42 -1.53 16.76
CA CYS A 681 24.38 -2.93 17.20
C CYS A 681 24.86 -3.94 16.13
N PRO A 682 26.14 -3.86 15.69
CA PRO A 682 26.72 -4.88 14.81
C PRO A 682 26.56 -6.30 15.37
N GLY A 683 25.95 -7.17 14.57
CA GLY A 683 25.65 -8.57 14.88
C GLY A 683 24.19 -8.88 15.23
N ASP A 684 23.38 -7.86 15.59
CA ASP A 684 21.96 -8.02 15.99
C ASP A 684 21.04 -7.91 14.76
N GLY A 685 21.04 -8.97 13.94
CA GLY A 685 20.27 -8.99 12.68
C GLY A 685 18.77 -9.22 12.90
N ASN A 686 18.40 -9.89 13.99
CA ASN A 686 17.00 -10.06 14.37
C ASN A 686 16.41 -8.79 15.02
N ARG A 687 17.28 -7.87 15.46
CA ARG A 687 16.96 -6.57 16.08
C ARG A 687 16.13 -6.71 17.37
N ASP A 688 16.48 -7.67 18.23
CA ASP A 688 15.96 -7.78 19.59
C ASP A 688 16.85 -7.08 20.64
N GLY A 689 18.00 -6.54 20.21
CA GLY A 689 18.90 -5.75 21.04
C GLY A 689 19.96 -6.59 21.77
N VAL A 690 20.11 -7.87 21.45
CA VAL A 690 21.19 -8.72 21.97
C VAL A 690 21.82 -9.49 20.82
N VAL A 691 23.15 -9.47 20.73
CA VAL A 691 23.91 -10.30 19.78
C VAL A 691 24.18 -11.65 20.43
N ASP A 692 23.49 -12.71 20.03
CA ASP A 692 23.66 -14.03 20.66
C ASP A 692 23.67 -15.23 19.69
N GLN A 693 23.46 -16.45 20.21
CA GLN A 693 23.46 -17.67 19.40
C GLN A 693 22.32 -17.70 18.38
N LYS A 694 21.17 -17.08 18.68
CA LYS A 694 20.02 -16.97 17.79
C LYS A 694 20.37 -16.18 16.53
N ASP A 695 21.25 -15.19 16.61
CA ASP A 695 21.77 -14.49 15.44
C ASP A 695 22.65 -15.37 14.56
N LEU A 696 23.49 -16.22 15.16
CA LEU A 696 24.26 -17.21 14.42
C LEU A 696 23.37 -18.29 13.80
N ASP A 697 22.29 -18.69 14.47
CA ASP A 697 21.35 -19.69 13.97
C ASP A 697 20.53 -19.14 12.80
N ASN A 698 19.96 -17.93 12.95
CA ASN A 698 19.27 -17.21 11.88
C ASN A 698 20.20 -16.96 10.67
N TRP A 699 21.42 -16.48 10.91
CA TRP A 699 22.42 -16.32 9.85
C TRP A 699 22.72 -17.64 9.15
N THR A 700 22.77 -18.76 9.88
CA THR A 700 23.05 -20.09 9.32
C THR A 700 21.92 -20.57 8.40
N GLU A 701 20.67 -20.23 8.72
CA GLU A 701 19.51 -20.49 7.85
C GLU A 701 19.56 -19.61 6.59
N LEU A 702 19.67 -18.30 6.77
CA LEU A 702 19.60 -17.32 5.66
C LEU A 702 20.80 -17.42 4.70
N SER A 703 22.02 -17.64 5.20
CA SER A 703 23.21 -17.79 4.35
C SER A 703 23.20 -19.06 3.50
N GLN A 704 22.46 -20.11 3.87
CA GLN A 704 22.30 -21.31 3.04
C GLN A 704 21.46 -21.05 1.79
N LEU A 705 20.50 -20.13 1.85
CA LEU A 705 19.67 -19.73 0.71
C LEU A 705 20.52 -19.02 -0.36
N ASN A 706 21.48 -18.21 0.08
CA ASN A 706 22.48 -17.54 -0.77
C ASN A 706 23.44 -18.51 -1.49
N LEU A 707 23.40 -19.81 -1.18
CA LEU A 707 24.16 -20.86 -1.89
C LEU A 707 23.37 -21.50 -3.04
N HIS A 708 22.08 -21.21 -3.19
CA HIS A 708 21.26 -21.68 -4.30
C HIS A 708 21.37 -20.71 -5.49
N GLU A 709 21.57 -21.26 -6.70
CA GLU A 709 21.63 -20.54 -7.99
C GLU A 709 22.73 -19.45 -8.16
N GLY A 710 23.47 -19.09 -7.11
CA GLY A 710 24.60 -18.16 -7.17
C GLY A 710 24.24 -16.68 -7.03
N VAL A 711 23.01 -16.38 -6.63
CA VAL A 711 22.50 -15.04 -6.32
C VAL A 711 22.20 -14.97 -4.82
N ALA A 712 22.40 -13.82 -4.18
CA ALA A 712 22.01 -13.65 -2.79
C ALA A 712 20.48 -13.53 -2.67
N GLN A 713 19.86 -14.54 -2.05
CA GLN A 713 18.42 -14.65 -1.80
C GLN A 713 17.96 -13.91 -0.53
N SER A 714 18.87 -13.57 0.40
CA SER A 714 18.54 -12.76 1.58
C SER A 714 19.68 -11.82 2.02
N SER A 715 19.26 -10.69 2.60
CA SER A 715 20.09 -9.57 3.06
C SER A 715 19.70 -9.07 4.47
N TRP A 716 18.91 -9.82 5.24
CA TRP A 716 18.52 -9.38 6.59
C TRP A 716 19.68 -9.25 7.58
N TYR A 717 20.71 -10.06 7.37
CA TYR A 717 21.94 -10.07 8.16
C TYR A 717 23.11 -9.44 7.40
N ASP A 718 22.81 -8.58 6.41
CA ASP A 718 23.79 -7.74 5.69
C ASP A 718 24.25 -6.57 6.59
N PHE A 719 25.26 -6.80 7.42
CA PHE A 719 25.80 -5.77 8.33
C PHE A 719 26.88 -4.90 7.64
N ASN A 720 27.47 -5.40 6.55
CA ASN A 720 28.55 -4.74 5.82
C ASN A 720 28.04 -3.85 4.65
N HIS A 721 26.77 -4.02 4.26
CA HIS A 721 26.06 -3.36 3.16
C HIS A 721 26.59 -3.69 1.75
N ASP A 722 26.99 -4.95 1.51
CA ASP A 722 27.34 -5.51 0.20
C ASP A 722 26.16 -6.19 -0.53
N GLY A 723 24.99 -6.25 0.13
CA GLY A 723 23.74 -6.79 -0.41
C GLY A 723 23.51 -8.27 -0.08
N LYS A 724 24.35 -8.91 0.74
CA LYS A 724 24.32 -10.35 1.00
C LYS A 724 24.26 -10.67 2.49
N THR A 725 23.95 -11.92 2.80
CA THR A 725 24.12 -12.49 4.15
C THR A 725 25.12 -13.62 4.02
N ASP A 726 26.39 -13.35 4.37
CA ASP A 726 27.52 -14.21 4.02
C ASP A 726 28.55 -14.39 5.14
N ALA A 727 29.70 -15.00 4.83
CA ALA A 727 30.75 -15.29 5.82
C ALA A 727 31.37 -14.03 6.48
N ALA A 728 31.33 -12.87 5.83
CA ALA A 728 31.76 -11.60 6.41
C ALA A 728 30.80 -11.14 7.51
N ASP A 729 29.49 -11.25 7.28
CA ASP A 729 28.46 -10.93 8.29
C ASP A 729 28.57 -11.84 9.50
N ARG A 730 28.82 -13.14 9.28
CA ARG A 730 29.04 -14.09 10.37
C ARG A 730 30.18 -13.66 11.29
N ALA A 731 31.26 -13.15 10.72
CA ALA A 731 32.40 -12.67 11.49
C ALA A 731 32.02 -11.44 12.35
N ILE A 732 31.11 -10.59 11.87
CA ILE A 732 30.57 -9.45 12.62
C ILE A 732 29.74 -9.93 13.82
N ILE A 733 28.85 -10.91 13.64
CA ILE A 733 28.09 -11.54 14.74
C ILE A 733 29.07 -12.14 15.77
N GLN A 734 29.99 -12.99 15.32
CA GLN A 734 30.96 -13.68 16.18
C GLN A 734 31.84 -12.70 16.98
N THR A 735 32.23 -11.57 16.39
CA THR A 735 33.04 -10.53 17.06
C THR A 735 32.25 -9.78 18.13
N ASN A 736 30.91 -9.75 18.05
CA ASN A 736 30.04 -8.99 18.94
C ASN A 736 29.19 -9.87 19.89
N LEU A 737 29.35 -11.20 19.89
CA LEU A 737 28.59 -12.11 20.77
C LEU A 737 28.58 -11.67 22.25
N GLY A 738 27.40 -11.68 22.85
CA GLY A 738 27.17 -11.24 24.23
C GLY A 738 27.01 -9.72 24.38
N LYS A 739 27.09 -8.93 23.29
CA LYS A 739 26.77 -7.51 23.31
C LYS A 739 25.27 -7.31 23.50
N SER A 740 24.88 -6.58 24.53
CA SER A 740 23.52 -6.06 24.67
C SER A 740 23.50 -4.58 24.32
N CYS A 741 22.64 -4.24 23.37
CA CYS A 741 22.39 -2.91 22.88
C CYS A 741 21.10 -2.39 23.52
N LYS A 742 21.11 -1.13 23.96
CA LYS A 742 19.83 -0.47 24.24
C LYS A 742 19.16 -0.20 22.90
N LEU A 743 18.00 -0.80 22.68
CA LEU A 743 17.04 -0.35 21.68
C LEU A 743 16.64 1.08 22.06
N THR A 744 17.38 2.06 21.54
CA THR A 744 17.22 3.45 21.97
C THR A 744 15.90 3.98 21.48
N VAL A 745 15.09 4.45 22.44
CA VAL A 745 13.95 5.34 22.20
C VAL A 745 14.49 6.70 21.74
N ALA A 746 15.06 6.74 20.54
CA ALA A 746 15.23 7.97 19.77
C ALA A 746 13.82 8.39 19.32
N GLY A 747 13.19 9.19 20.19
CA GLY A 747 11.79 9.61 20.13
C GLY A 747 11.54 10.77 19.18
#